data_AF-A0ABD3QXZ0-F1
#
_entry.id   AF-A0ABD3QXZ0-F1
#
_cell.length_a   1.000
_cell.length_b   1.000
_cell.length_c   1.000
_cell.angle_alpha   90.00
_cell.angle_beta   90.00
_cell.angle_gamma   90.00
#
_symmetry.space_group_name_H-M   'P 1'
#
loop_
_entity.id
_entity.type
_entity.pdbx_description
1 polymer ?
#
loop_
_entity_poly.entity_id
_entity_poly.type
_entity_poly.pdbx_seq_one_letter_code
_entity_poly.pdbx_strand_id
1 'polypeptide(L)'
;MHFGKTLKEKLYPPWAQYYLDYSRLKDILEQDNVNLSLSADRLATSGSDDGDVLTPQSTNASVRHLRLSARTTTLAFQAELDYQVRKVVLFFLHQQGLIANRVSRLVDSEDFLDETDQDLLTICGDLFHLIEFIELNLTATRKILKKHDRVLRGRRELTARYFFRPSNDHAQLSPLLEYAGLDTLLQTVKELLEWKTRCGQHENRIGHLSIDSLLLARDKLQTTSGFVDMLASQMLMEEVSEEGKIYERRRISNWLNFISTFLHLTDYYVVAPGCGSYAKLMGGDESLAGLIIGMNSVAALLSTLIYSWWTSSSYRGPLICATMCQITGDIVYALALPLGGSLKLVMLGRLLSGFGSARALNRRYIADTFSPHQRTAASATFVTAGALGTSAGPALAAGLYMLVPDQPKSPFWRVENAPCWVMAIVWFVYLVLIIAYFEEPDHPINTKSTSDINKEAKIERGGEANEKSKLLANHAEISFTNSSSTVRPLWQNVPVMLTFVIYFVLKFILESLLSSTAVLTSYYFGWNDGQAGSYLAILGFLVLPANWIVAQVSPRYDDRELIVATEFCMLIGCLAILKYSTIYATWQYIFASIVIFIGVNALEGPTMSLLSKSIPLHYRRGFWNVGLLATESGTLGRAVGDVILTICGSGGIQYILNNAFGAMAVFSMATIMATRHFYTQLAPSEKDE
;
A
#
# COMPACT_ATOMS: atom_id res chain seq x y z
N MET A 1 -9.96 -10.03 45.42
CA MET A 1 -11.19 -10.83 45.64
C MET A 1 -12.49 -10.00 45.79
N HIS A 2 -12.48 -8.65 45.80
CA HIS A 2 -13.68 -7.89 46.17
C HIS A 2 -14.67 -7.51 45.05
N PHE A 3 -14.28 -7.46 43.77
CA PHE A 3 -15.16 -6.86 42.76
C PHE A 3 -16.46 -7.63 42.49
N GLY A 4 -16.47 -8.97 42.58
CA GLY A 4 -17.71 -9.75 42.41
C GLY A 4 -18.72 -9.53 43.54
N LYS A 5 -18.25 -9.19 44.75
CA LYS A 5 -19.11 -8.77 45.87
C LYS A 5 -19.60 -7.33 45.68
N THR A 6 -18.70 -6.42 45.29
CA THR A 6 -19.04 -5.02 44.97
C THR A 6 -20.03 -4.90 43.81
N LEU A 7 -19.95 -5.79 42.80
CA LEU A 7 -20.92 -5.84 41.72
C LEU A 7 -22.30 -6.19 42.29
N LYS A 8 -22.41 -7.27 43.07
CA LYS A 8 -23.68 -7.71 43.69
C LYS A 8 -24.30 -6.68 44.63
N GLU A 9 -23.48 -5.92 45.35
CA GLU A 9 -23.93 -4.87 46.28
C GLU A 9 -24.39 -3.59 45.57
N LYS A 10 -23.91 -3.32 44.34
CA LYS A 10 -24.23 -2.11 43.55
C LYS A 10 -25.21 -2.36 42.39
N LEU A 11 -25.75 -3.56 42.24
CA LEU A 11 -26.73 -3.86 41.20
C LEU A 11 -28.03 -3.11 41.47
N TYR A 12 -28.49 -2.33 40.49
CA TYR A 12 -29.86 -1.84 40.50
C TYR A 12 -30.82 -3.02 40.27
N PRO A 13 -31.67 -3.41 41.25
CA PRO A 13 -32.46 -4.65 41.19
C PRO A 13 -33.34 -4.80 39.93
N PRO A 14 -33.99 -3.73 39.42
CA PRO A 14 -34.80 -3.81 38.20
C PRO A 14 -34.00 -4.19 36.94
N TRP A 15 -32.70 -3.89 36.90
CA TRP A 15 -31.86 -4.11 35.72
C TRP A 15 -30.85 -5.24 35.89
N ALA A 16 -30.93 -6.01 37.00
CA ALA A 16 -29.94 -7.02 37.37
C ALA A 16 -29.61 -8.02 36.24
N GLN A 17 -30.59 -8.39 35.41
CA GLN A 17 -30.42 -9.33 34.30
C GLN A 17 -29.60 -8.79 33.11
N TYR A 18 -29.50 -7.46 32.97
CA TYR A 18 -28.84 -6.81 31.84
C TYR A 18 -27.37 -6.48 32.10
N TYR A 19 -26.91 -6.58 33.35
CA TYR A 19 -25.49 -6.42 33.68
C TYR A 19 -24.66 -7.57 33.09
N LEU A 20 -23.39 -7.28 32.83
CA LEU A 20 -22.41 -8.23 32.35
C LEU A 20 -22.18 -9.34 33.39
N ASP A 21 -22.34 -10.60 32.97
CA ASP A 21 -22.13 -11.75 33.84
C ASP A 21 -20.64 -12.01 34.09
N TYR A 22 -20.09 -11.25 35.04
CA TYR A 22 -18.68 -11.31 35.40
C TYR A 22 -18.31 -12.68 35.99
N SER A 23 -19.24 -13.37 36.64
CA SER A 23 -18.95 -14.67 37.28
C SER A 23 -18.76 -15.74 36.22
N ARG A 24 -19.67 -15.83 35.24
CA ARG A 24 -19.56 -16.77 34.13
C ARG A 24 -18.29 -16.56 33.30
N LEU A 25 -17.96 -15.31 32.96
CA LEU A 25 -16.73 -15.00 32.23
C LEU A 25 -15.47 -15.35 33.04
N LYS A 26 -15.52 -15.18 34.36
CA LYS A 26 -14.43 -15.53 35.27
C LYS A 26 -14.27 -17.04 35.39
N ASP A 27 -15.37 -17.79 35.42
CA ASP A 27 -15.37 -19.25 35.48
C ASP A 27 -14.79 -19.86 34.20
N ILE A 28 -15.10 -19.29 33.02
CA ILE A 28 -14.49 -19.68 31.75
C ILE A 28 -12.96 -19.49 31.80
N LEU A 29 -12.48 -18.36 32.33
CA LEU A 29 -11.03 -18.11 32.48
C LEU A 29 -10.36 -19.00 33.54
N GLU A 30 -11.08 -19.44 34.57
CA GLU A 30 -10.55 -20.30 35.64
C GLU A 30 -10.51 -21.77 35.21
N GLN A 31 -11.53 -22.24 34.50
CA GLN A 31 -11.52 -23.53 33.82
C GLN A 31 -10.35 -23.62 32.82
N ASP A 32 -10.04 -22.52 32.14
CA ASP A 32 -8.92 -22.47 31.20
C ASP A 32 -7.56 -22.63 31.90
N ASN A 33 -7.34 -21.94 33.01
CA ASN A 33 -6.11 -22.08 33.81
C ASN A 33 -5.95 -23.50 34.37
N VAL A 34 -7.04 -24.11 34.84
CA VAL A 34 -7.03 -25.48 35.37
C VAL A 34 -6.75 -26.49 34.25
N ASN A 35 -7.35 -26.31 33.07
CA ASN A 35 -7.08 -27.17 31.92
C ASN A 35 -5.63 -27.03 31.42
N LEU A 36 -5.08 -25.81 31.40
CA LEU A 36 -3.67 -25.55 31.08
C LEU A 36 -2.70 -26.14 32.12
N SER A 37 -3.02 -26.04 33.42
CA SER A 37 -2.17 -26.60 34.48
C SER A 37 -2.21 -28.12 34.50
N LEU A 38 -3.39 -28.73 34.33
CA LEU A 38 -3.55 -30.18 34.27
C LEU A 38 -2.87 -30.80 33.03
N SER A 39 -2.89 -30.10 31.90
CA SER A 39 -2.18 -30.54 30.69
C SER A 39 -0.66 -30.33 30.80
N ALA A 40 -0.20 -29.29 31.51
CA ALA A 40 1.21 -29.12 31.87
C ALA A 40 1.71 -30.16 32.89
N ASP A 41 0.91 -30.51 33.91
CA ASP A 41 1.24 -31.54 34.89
C ASP A 41 1.25 -32.95 34.26
N ARG A 42 0.34 -33.25 33.31
CA ARG A 42 0.39 -34.49 32.52
C ARG A 42 1.65 -34.60 31.65
N LEU A 43 2.18 -33.46 31.21
CA LEU A 43 3.46 -33.37 30.50
C LEU A 43 4.68 -33.50 31.43
N ALA A 44 4.58 -33.08 32.69
CA ALA A 44 5.63 -33.26 33.69
C ALA A 44 5.67 -34.70 34.26
N THR A 45 4.51 -35.32 34.43
CA THR A 45 4.35 -36.69 34.97
C THR A 45 4.59 -37.79 33.93
N SER A 46 4.41 -37.51 32.64
CA SER A 46 4.85 -38.41 31.54
C SER A 46 6.36 -38.39 31.27
N GLY A 47 7.12 -37.59 32.02
CA GLY A 47 8.59 -37.58 32.00
C GLY A 47 9.26 -38.33 33.16
N SER A 48 8.49 -38.94 34.08
CA SER A 48 9.02 -39.54 35.31
C SER A 48 8.80 -41.05 35.47
N ASP A 49 8.08 -41.71 34.56
CA ASP A 49 7.99 -43.18 34.53
C ASP A 49 8.28 -43.67 33.11
N ASP A 50 9.15 -44.68 33.05
CA ASP A 50 9.75 -45.35 31.89
C ASP A 50 10.90 -44.64 31.17
N GLY A 51 12.10 -45.21 31.37
CA GLY A 51 13.36 -44.84 30.73
C GLY A 51 13.42 -45.23 29.25
N ASP A 52 12.45 -44.78 28.46
CA ASP A 52 12.46 -44.93 27.00
C ASP A 52 12.75 -43.58 26.31
N VAL A 53 13.64 -43.63 25.33
CA VAL A 53 14.24 -42.48 24.66
C VAL A 53 13.17 -41.63 23.97
N LEU A 54 12.85 -40.46 24.54
CA LEU A 54 11.94 -39.47 23.94
C LEU A 54 12.50 -38.94 22.60
N THR A 55 11.91 -39.38 21.49
CA THR A 55 12.21 -38.84 20.16
C THR A 55 11.62 -37.43 19.96
N PRO A 56 12.28 -36.53 19.20
CA PRO A 56 11.85 -35.13 19.01
C PRO A 56 10.49 -34.94 18.28
N GLN A 57 9.82 -36.02 17.87
CA GLN A 57 8.50 -35.99 17.25
C GLN A 57 7.35 -36.01 18.28
N SER A 58 7.52 -36.70 19.42
CA SER A 58 6.46 -36.79 20.46
C SER A 58 6.29 -35.47 21.23
N THR A 59 7.39 -34.77 21.50
CA THR A 59 7.39 -33.45 22.15
C THR A 59 6.68 -32.39 21.30
N ASN A 60 6.86 -32.42 19.97
CA ASN A 60 6.20 -31.51 19.04
C ASN A 60 4.68 -31.72 18.93
N ALA A 61 4.21 -32.98 19.01
CA ALA A 61 2.78 -33.31 18.98
C ALA A 61 2.07 -32.81 20.25
N SER A 62 2.68 -33.01 21.42
CA SER A 62 2.13 -32.57 22.71
C SER A 62 2.08 -31.03 22.83
N VAL A 63 3.11 -30.33 22.34
CA VAL A 63 3.12 -28.85 22.25
C VAL A 63 2.04 -28.34 21.29
N ARG A 64 1.75 -29.08 20.21
CA ARG A 64 0.67 -28.74 19.26
C ARG A 64 -0.71 -28.90 19.89
N HIS A 65 -0.92 -29.94 20.70
CA HIS A 65 -2.17 -30.18 21.43
C HIS A 65 -2.46 -29.09 22.47
N LEU A 66 -1.44 -28.66 23.23
CA LEU A 66 -1.53 -27.52 24.16
C LEU A 66 -1.93 -26.22 23.44
N ARG A 67 -1.34 -25.95 22.27
CA ARG A 67 -1.67 -24.76 21.46
C ARG A 67 -3.09 -24.80 20.89
N LEU A 68 -3.57 -25.97 20.50
CA LEU A 68 -4.95 -26.16 20.02
C LEU A 68 -5.95 -25.97 21.16
N SER A 69 -5.70 -26.55 22.34
CA SER A 69 -6.55 -26.38 23.52
C SER A 69 -6.66 -24.92 23.93
N ALA A 70 -5.55 -24.18 24.03
CA ALA A 70 -5.56 -22.77 24.39
C ALA A 70 -6.30 -21.89 23.37
N ARG A 71 -6.24 -22.25 22.07
CA ARG A 71 -6.91 -21.51 21.00
C ARG A 71 -8.43 -21.70 21.02
N THR A 72 -8.90 -22.91 21.29
CA THR A 72 -10.34 -23.22 21.38
C THR A 72 -10.99 -22.49 22.55
N THR A 73 -10.32 -22.41 23.70
CA THR A 73 -10.89 -21.72 24.86
C THR A 73 -10.86 -20.20 24.74
N THR A 74 -9.84 -19.63 24.09
CA THR A 74 -9.80 -18.19 23.77
C THR A 74 -11.00 -17.79 22.90
N LEU A 75 -11.38 -18.63 21.94
CA LEU A 75 -12.56 -18.42 21.10
C LEU A 75 -13.88 -18.53 21.89
N ALA A 76 -13.96 -19.46 22.84
CA ALA A 76 -15.14 -19.59 23.71
C ALA A 76 -15.32 -18.37 24.63
N PHE A 77 -14.21 -17.87 25.21
CA PHE A 77 -14.22 -16.64 26.01
C PHE A 77 -14.62 -15.42 25.17
N GLN A 78 -14.08 -15.31 23.94
CA GLN A 78 -14.45 -14.24 22.99
C GLN A 78 -15.94 -14.26 22.66
N ALA A 79 -16.50 -15.42 22.30
CA ALA A 79 -17.91 -15.54 21.93
C ALA A 79 -18.85 -15.17 23.09
N GLU A 80 -18.51 -15.58 24.31
CA GLU A 80 -19.28 -15.20 25.50
C GLU A 80 -19.15 -13.70 25.81
N LEU A 81 -17.95 -13.13 25.69
CA LEU A 81 -17.74 -11.71 25.92
C LEU A 81 -18.49 -10.85 24.89
N ASP A 82 -18.50 -11.25 23.62
CA ASP A 82 -19.27 -10.59 22.54
C ASP A 82 -20.77 -10.60 22.84
N TYR A 83 -21.29 -11.74 23.32
CA TYR A 83 -22.70 -11.87 23.72
C TYR A 83 -23.03 -10.93 24.89
N GLN A 84 -22.21 -10.91 25.94
CA GLN A 84 -22.44 -10.07 27.12
C GLN A 84 -22.33 -8.58 26.77
N VAL A 85 -21.33 -8.18 25.98
CA VAL A 85 -21.17 -6.79 25.53
C VAL A 85 -22.38 -6.35 24.70
N ARG A 86 -22.84 -7.18 23.76
CA ARG A 86 -24.01 -6.87 22.93
C ARG A 86 -25.28 -6.71 23.76
N LYS A 87 -25.47 -7.57 24.77
CA LYS A 87 -26.60 -7.48 25.71
C LYS A 87 -26.61 -6.13 26.44
N VAL A 88 -25.46 -5.71 26.96
CA VAL A 88 -25.31 -4.42 27.69
C VAL A 88 -25.58 -3.25 26.75
N VAL A 89 -24.98 -3.24 25.55
CA VAL A 89 -25.13 -2.15 24.57
C VAL A 89 -26.58 -1.99 24.11
N LEU A 90 -27.26 -3.09 23.77
CA LEU A 90 -28.66 -3.05 23.35
C LEU A 90 -29.58 -2.51 24.45
N PHE A 91 -29.36 -2.94 25.69
CA PHE A 91 -30.13 -2.44 26.83
C PHE A 91 -29.90 -0.94 27.06
N PHE A 92 -28.65 -0.49 27.00
CA PHE A 92 -28.29 0.91 27.12
C PHE A 92 -28.99 1.79 26.08
N LEU A 93 -28.91 1.42 24.79
CA LEU A 93 -29.55 2.17 23.71
C LEU A 93 -31.06 2.26 23.88
N HIS A 94 -31.69 1.17 24.33
CA HIS A 94 -33.12 1.14 24.61
C HIS A 94 -33.50 2.10 25.75
N GLN A 95 -32.78 2.07 26.88
CA GLN A 95 -33.06 2.97 28.01
C GLN A 95 -32.77 4.43 27.68
N GLN A 96 -31.69 4.71 26.96
CA GLN A 96 -31.38 6.06 26.50
C GLN A 96 -32.50 6.62 25.61
N GLY A 97 -33.05 5.81 24.70
CA GLY A 97 -34.19 6.20 23.86
C GLY A 97 -35.46 6.48 24.64
N LEU A 98 -35.76 5.68 25.68
CA LEU A 98 -36.92 5.90 26.55
C LEU A 98 -36.81 7.21 27.33
N ILE A 99 -35.63 7.49 27.90
CA ILE A 99 -35.37 8.74 28.64
C ILE A 99 -35.44 9.93 27.69
N ALA A 100 -34.82 9.84 26.51
CA ALA A 100 -34.86 10.90 25.51
C ALA A 100 -36.29 11.26 25.08
N ASN A 101 -37.14 10.25 24.86
CA ASN A 101 -38.55 10.48 24.53
C ASN A 101 -39.32 11.19 25.66
N ARG A 102 -39.06 10.82 26.92
CA ARG A 102 -39.68 11.50 28.08
C ARG A 102 -39.19 12.95 28.22
N VAL A 103 -37.90 13.20 28.04
CA VAL A 103 -37.32 14.55 28.07
C VAL A 103 -37.90 15.42 26.95
N SER A 104 -38.02 14.89 25.72
CA SER A 104 -38.62 15.63 24.59
C SER A 104 -40.05 16.06 24.91
N ARG A 105 -40.88 15.16 25.47
CA ARG A 105 -42.27 15.48 25.84
C ARG A 105 -42.39 16.59 26.89
N LEU A 106 -41.45 16.64 27.82
CA LEU A 106 -41.40 17.71 28.82
C LEU A 106 -40.96 19.04 28.22
N VAL A 107 -40.07 19.03 27.22
CA VAL A 107 -39.66 20.25 26.52
C VAL A 107 -40.79 20.80 25.65
N ASP A 108 -41.60 19.92 25.03
CA ASP A 108 -42.68 20.31 24.12
C ASP A 108 -43.98 20.77 24.83
N SER A 109 -44.13 20.54 26.14
CA SER A 109 -45.34 20.93 26.88
C SER A 109 -45.32 22.42 27.28
N GLU A 110 -46.31 23.20 26.83
CA GLU A 110 -46.46 24.64 27.14
C GLU A 110 -46.89 24.93 28.61
N ASP A 111 -47.52 23.97 29.30
CA ASP A 111 -47.98 24.11 30.70
C ASP A 111 -46.97 23.48 31.69
N PHE A 112 -45.91 24.20 32.00
CA PHE A 112 -44.79 23.71 32.84
C PHE A 112 -45.06 23.67 34.36
N LEU A 113 -46.25 24.09 34.83
CA LEU A 113 -46.41 24.64 36.18
C LEU A 113 -47.01 23.74 37.27
N ASP A 114 -47.81 22.70 37.00
CA ASP A 114 -48.54 22.02 38.10
C ASP A 114 -48.50 20.46 38.19
N GLU A 115 -47.94 19.71 37.22
CA GLU A 115 -47.88 18.22 37.30
C GLU A 115 -46.48 17.60 37.03
N THR A 116 -45.43 18.39 36.78
CA THR A 116 -44.17 17.93 36.16
C THR A 116 -42.99 17.64 37.11
N ASP A 117 -43.10 17.94 38.42
CA ASP A 117 -41.99 17.75 39.39
C ASP A 117 -41.61 16.28 39.55
N GLN A 118 -42.61 15.42 39.61
CA GLN A 118 -42.43 14.00 39.85
C GLN A 118 -41.86 13.32 38.59
N ASP A 119 -42.27 13.75 37.41
CA ASP A 119 -41.72 13.26 36.14
C ASP A 119 -40.26 13.69 35.93
N LEU A 120 -39.92 14.93 36.27
CA LEU A 120 -38.53 15.42 36.21
C LEU A 120 -37.61 14.65 37.20
N LEU A 121 -38.10 14.37 38.41
CA LEU A 121 -37.37 13.58 39.41
C LEU A 121 -37.19 12.13 39.00
N THR A 122 -38.19 11.51 38.38
CA THR A 122 -38.05 10.14 37.85
C THR A 122 -37.05 10.07 36.70
N ILE A 123 -37.02 11.08 35.82
CA ILE A 123 -36.02 11.19 34.74
C ILE A 123 -34.60 11.35 35.32
N CYS A 124 -34.43 12.16 36.37
CA CYS A 124 -33.13 12.31 37.04
C CYS A 124 -32.68 10.98 37.66
N GLY A 125 -33.58 10.26 38.33
CA GLY A 125 -33.29 8.94 38.89
C GLY A 125 -32.93 7.90 37.82
N ASP A 126 -33.67 7.86 36.72
CA ASP A 126 -33.42 6.96 35.59
C ASP A 126 -32.07 7.27 34.91
N LEU A 127 -31.73 8.55 34.73
CA LEU A 127 -30.42 8.98 34.21
C LEU A 127 -29.28 8.60 35.15
N PHE A 128 -29.45 8.80 36.46
CA PHE A 128 -28.44 8.42 37.45
C PHE A 128 -28.17 6.91 37.41
N HIS A 129 -29.22 6.10 37.42
CA HIS A 129 -29.07 4.64 37.32
C HIS A 129 -28.45 4.23 35.98
N LEU A 130 -28.77 4.90 34.88
CA LEU A 130 -28.18 4.62 33.57
C LEU A 130 -26.67 4.90 33.55
N ILE A 131 -26.22 5.99 34.17
CA ILE A 131 -24.79 6.31 34.30
C ILE A 131 -24.08 5.26 35.16
N GLU A 132 -24.64 4.88 36.31
CA GLU A 132 -24.08 3.83 37.16
C GLU A 132 -24.03 2.47 36.45
N PHE A 133 -25.05 2.16 35.63
CA PHE A 133 -25.09 0.96 34.80
C PHE A 133 -23.92 0.94 33.80
N ILE A 134 -23.64 2.05 33.12
CA ILE A 134 -22.51 2.14 32.18
C ILE A 134 -21.18 2.01 32.93
N GLU A 135 -21.00 2.73 34.03
CA GLU A 135 -19.76 2.70 34.83
C GLU A 135 -19.42 1.28 35.31
N LEU A 136 -20.41 0.59 35.88
CA LEU A 136 -20.26 -0.77 36.40
C LEU A 136 -19.90 -1.76 35.28
N ASN A 137 -20.59 -1.69 34.14
CA ASN A 137 -20.34 -2.60 33.02
C ASN A 137 -19.00 -2.31 32.34
N LEU A 138 -18.64 -1.05 32.08
CA LEU A 138 -17.32 -0.67 31.56
C LEU A 138 -16.20 -1.13 32.51
N THR A 139 -16.38 -0.96 33.82
CA THR A 139 -15.41 -1.43 34.82
C THR A 139 -15.31 -2.95 34.87
N ALA A 140 -16.43 -3.67 34.69
CA ALA A 140 -16.45 -5.13 34.66
C ALA A 140 -15.75 -5.66 33.40
N THR A 141 -16.06 -5.12 32.21
CA THR A 141 -15.40 -5.44 30.94
C THR A 141 -13.89 -5.18 31.02
N ARG A 142 -13.49 -4.04 31.60
CA ARG A 142 -12.07 -3.73 31.84
C ARG A 142 -11.39 -4.74 32.76
N LYS A 143 -12.02 -5.11 33.88
CA LYS A 143 -11.42 -6.04 34.85
C LYS A 143 -11.30 -7.45 34.28
N ILE A 144 -12.26 -7.90 33.48
CA ILE A 144 -12.21 -9.24 32.88
C ILE A 144 -11.17 -9.30 31.75
N LEU A 145 -11.07 -8.26 30.91
CA LEU A 145 -10.03 -8.14 29.89
C LEU A 145 -8.63 -8.08 30.52
N LYS A 146 -8.45 -7.29 31.58
CA LYS A 146 -7.17 -7.25 32.33
C LYS A 146 -6.83 -8.60 32.98
N LYS A 147 -7.83 -9.37 33.42
CA LYS A 147 -7.62 -10.72 33.97
C LYS A 147 -7.18 -11.69 32.86
N HIS A 148 -7.85 -11.65 31.71
CA HIS A 148 -7.48 -12.40 30.52
C HIS A 148 -6.03 -12.10 30.07
N ASP A 149 -5.66 -10.81 29.96
CA ASP A 149 -4.33 -10.39 29.50
C ASP A 149 -3.20 -10.81 30.44
N ARG A 150 -3.47 -10.87 31.76
CA ARG A 150 -2.53 -11.39 32.75
C ARG A 150 -2.30 -12.90 32.62
N VAL A 151 -3.34 -13.65 32.27
CA VAL A 151 -3.26 -15.11 32.12
C VAL A 151 -2.44 -15.48 30.88
N LEU A 152 -2.53 -14.70 29.81
CA LEU A 152 -1.91 -15.02 28.51
C LEU A 152 -0.55 -14.37 28.23
N ARG A 153 0.16 -13.86 29.27
CA ARG A 153 1.53 -13.29 29.20
C ARG A 153 1.76 -12.38 27.96
N GLY A 154 0.93 -11.36 27.78
CA GLY A 154 1.31 -10.18 26.99
C GLY A 154 0.89 -10.11 25.51
N ARG A 155 0.04 -11.00 24.99
CA ARG A 155 -0.60 -10.76 23.67
C ARG A 155 -1.88 -9.93 23.82
N ARG A 156 -1.75 -8.61 23.67
CA ARG A 156 -2.83 -7.60 23.77
C ARG A 156 -3.79 -7.57 22.57
N GLU A 157 -4.07 -8.72 21.94
CA GLU A 157 -4.91 -8.74 20.73
C GLU A 157 -6.40 -8.52 21.02
N LEU A 158 -6.89 -8.94 22.19
CA LEU A 158 -8.31 -8.89 22.55
C LEU A 158 -8.75 -7.51 23.07
N THR A 159 -7.97 -6.91 23.97
CA THR A 159 -8.28 -5.59 24.54
C THR A 159 -8.34 -4.52 23.43
N ALA A 160 -7.46 -4.60 22.43
CA ALA A 160 -7.49 -3.70 21.28
C ALA A 160 -8.75 -3.86 20.41
N ARG A 161 -9.30 -5.09 20.30
CA ARG A 161 -10.49 -5.38 19.50
C ARG A 161 -11.77 -4.72 20.04
N TYR A 162 -11.97 -4.69 21.36
CA TYR A 162 -13.19 -4.12 21.96
C TYR A 162 -13.16 -2.60 22.13
N PHE A 163 -11.96 -2.00 22.21
CA PHE A 163 -11.80 -0.57 22.46
C PHE A 163 -11.39 0.25 21.21
N PHE A 164 -10.74 -0.34 20.17
CA PHE A 164 -10.06 0.47 19.13
C PHE A 164 -10.25 0.08 17.66
N ARG A 165 -10.66 -1.14 17.28
CA ARG A 165 -10.59 -1.55 15.87
C ARG A 165 -11.91 -1.42 15.09
N PRO A 166 -11.99 -0.62 14.01
CA PRO A 166 -13.05 -0.69 13.02
C PRO A 166 -12.67 -1.78 12.00
N SER A 167 -12.98 -3.04 12.33
CA SER A 167 -13.00 -4.09 11.31
C SER A 167 -14.31 -4.83 11.44
N ASN A 168 -15.04 -4.91 10.32
CA ASN A 168 -16.28 -5.63 10.12
C ASN A 168 -16.39 -6.87 11.03
N ASP A 169 -17.53 -6.96 11.71
CA ASP A 169 -18.00 -8.06 12.57
C ASP A 169 -17.80 -7.92 14.09
N HIS A 170 -18.83 -7.26 14.64
CA HIS A 170 -19.64 -7.66 15.78
C HIS A 170 -19.18 -7.27 17.21
N ALA A 171 -20.08 -6.52 17.88
CA ALA A 171 -20.11 -6.15 19.31
C ALA A 171 -19.04 -5.15 19.79
N GLN A 172 -19.29 -3.86 19.57
CA GLN A 172 -18.42 -2.76 19.98
C GLN A 172 -18.91 -2.08 21.29
N LEU A 173 -17.97 -1.61 22.11
CA LEU A 173 -18.24 -0.74 23.25
C LEU A 173 -18.42 0.73 22.83
N SER A 174 -18.25 1.09 21.55
CA SER A 174 -18.34 2.48 21.04
C SER A 174 -19.60 3.21 21.53
N PRO A 175 -20.81 2.63 21.45
CA PRO A 175 -22.01 3.31 21.93
C PRO A 175 -22.00 3.62 23.43
N LEU A 176 -21.24 2.86 24.23
CA LEU A 176 -21.08 3.07 25.67
C LEU A 176 -19.93 4.03 26.00
N LEU A 177 -19.04 4.30 25.04
CA LEU A 177 -17.89 5.20 25.16
C LEU A 177 -18.19 6.58 24.57
N GLU A 178 -19.05 6.66 23.55
CA GLU A 178 -19.56 7.89 22.95
C GLU A 178 -20.79 8.39 23.73
N TYR A 179 -20.56 9.04 24.86
CA TYR A 179 -21.61 9.55 25.75
C TYR A 179 -22.27 10.87 25.26
N ALA A 180 -22.05 11.29 24.01
CA ALA A 180 -22.55 12.55 23.47
C ALA A 180 -24.08 12.69 23.62
N GLY A 181 -24.83 11.63 23.31
CA GLY A 181 -26.29 11.63 23.47
C GLY A 181 -26.77 11.53 24.91
N LEU A 182 -25.91 11.19 25.88
CA LEU A 182 -26.24 11.19 27.31
C LEU A 182 -25.88 12.54 27.93
N ASP A 183 -24.84 13.19 27.42
CA ASP A 183 -24.43 14.54 27.81
C ASP A 183 -25.47 15.60 27.42
N THR A 184 -26.04 15.48 26.22
CA THR A 184 -27.16 16.34 25.79
C THR A 184 -28.36 16.19 26.71
N LEU A 185 -28.76 14.95 27.06
CA LEU A 185 -29.88 14.71 27.98
C LEU A 185 -29.62 15.30 29.37
N LEU A 186 -28.42 15.12 29.91
CA LEU A 186 -28.01 15.71 31.19
C LEU A 186 -28.07 17.24 31.16
N GLN A 187 -27.58 17.85 30.08
CA GLN A 187 -27.56 19.30 29.93
C GLN A 187 -28.99 19.87 29.82
N THR A 188 -29.86 19.23 29.03
CA THR A 188 -31.27 19.62 28.91
C THR A 188 -32.00 19.51 30.25
N VAL A 189 -31.82 18.40 30.98
CA VAL A 189 -32.44 18.22 32.30
C VAL A 189 -31.94 19.26 33.31
N LYS A 190 -30.64 19.58 33.28
CA LYS A 190 -30.04 20.63 34.12
C LYS A 190 -30.64 22.01 33.83
N GLU A 191 -30.80 22.37 32.55
CA GLU A 191 -31.40 23.64 32.14
C GLU A 191 -32.87 23.75 32.59
N LEU A 192 -33.63 22.66 32.50
CA LEU A 192 -35.00 22.59 32.99
C LEU A 192 -35.10 22.77 34.52
N LEU A 193 -34.20 22.13 35.27
CA LEU A 193 -34.10 22.29 36.73
C LEU A 193 -33.72 23.73 37.11
N GLU A 194 -32.73 24.31 36.43
CA GLU A 194 -32.30 25.68 36.67
C GLU A 194 -33.39 26.71 36.35
N TRP A 195 -34.10 26.54 35.23
CA TRP A 195 -35.23 27.38 34.86
C TRP A 195 -36.31 27.36 35.95
N LYS A 196 -36.64 26.17 36.47
CA LYS A 196 -37.64 26.01 37.52
C LYS A 196 -37.22 26.66 38.84
N THR A 197 -35.95 26.54 39.23
CA THR A 197 -35.42 27.26 40.41
C THR A 197 -35.45 28.78 40.25
N ARG A 198 -35.34 29.32 39.03
CA ARG A 198 -35.44 30.78 38.77
C ARG A 198 -36.88 31.29 38.86
N CYS A 199 -37.88 30.44 38.61
CA CYS A 199 -39.31 30.78 38.68
C CYS A 199 -39.89 30.86 40.11
N GLY A 200 -39.11 30.58 41.15
CA GLY A 200 -39.43 31.00 42.53
C GLY A 200 -40.45 30.15 43.29
N GLN A 201 -40.67 28.88 42.93
CA GLN A 201 -41.47 27.94 43.74
C GLN A 201 -40.57 26.83 44.33
N HIS A 202 -40.64 26.69 45.66
CA HIS A 202 -39.98 25.73 46.54
C HIS A 202 -38.48 25.92 46.89
N GLU A 203 -38.26 26.73 47.94
CA GLU A 203 -37.28 26.38 48.98
C GLU A 203 -37.76 25.12 49.72
N ASN A 204 -37.33 23.92 49.29
CA ASN A 204 -36.99 22.84 50.24
C ASN A 204 -36.39 21.60 49.55
N ARG A 205 -35.13 21.32 49.91
CA ARG A 205 -34.48 20.00 50.05
C ARG A 205 -34.32 19.04 48.86
N ILE A 206 -35.02 19.21 47.73
CA ILE A 206 -35.06 18.17 46.69
C ILE A 206 -34.02 18.38 45.57
N GLY A 207 -33.56 19.62 45.31
CA GLY A 207 -32.72 19.93 44.13
C GLY A 207 -31.21 19.65 44.25
N HIS A 208 -30.58 19.90 45.41
CA HIS A 208 -29.11 19.90 45.49
C HIS A 208 -28.49 18.49 45.59
N LEU A 209 -29.12 17.55 46.30
CA LEU A 209 -28.54 16.22 46.52
C LEU A 209 -28.57 15.33 45.26
N SER A 210 -29.54 15.56 44.35
CA SER A 210 -29.73 14.76 43.13
C SER A 210 -28.90 15.25 41.94
N ILE A 211 -28.69 16.56 41.80
CA ILE A 211 -27.90 17.12 40.69
C ILE A 211 -26.41 16.89 40.94
N ASP A 212 -25.94 17.13 42.18
CA ASP A 212 -24.53 16.95 42.54
C ASP A 212 -24.10 15.48 42.42
N SER A 213 -25.00 14.53 42.73
CA SER A 213 -24.73 13.09 42.55
C SER A 213 -24.71 12.66 41.08
N LEU A 214 -25.56 13.25 40.22
CA LEU A 214 -25.53 13.09 38.77
C LEU A 214 -24.23 13.64 38.14
N LEU A 215 -23.81 14.84 38.55
CA LEU A 215 -22.55 15.46 38.09
C LEU A 215 -21.33 14.67 38.56
N LEU A 216 -21.35 14.17 39.81
CA LEU A 216 -20.28 13.32 40.34
C LEU A 216 -20.20 11.97 39.62
N ALA A 217 -21.35 11.38 39.26
CA ALA A 217 -21.40 10.16 38.45
C ALA A 217 -20.88 10.40 37.02
N ARG A 218 -21.21 11.55 36.43
CA ARG A 218 -20.69 12.01 35.13
C ARG A 218 -19.16 12.16 35.15
N ASP A 219 -18.59 12.83 36.14
CA ASP A 219 -17.14 13.05 36.25
C ASP A 219 -16.36 11.73 36.38
N LYS A 220 -16.93 10.75 37.11
CA LYS A 220 -16.37 9.39 37.20
C LYS A 220 -16.39 8.64 35.86
N LEU A 221 -17.40 8.88 35.04
CA LEU A 221 -17.47 8.28 33.70
C LEU A 221 -16.43 8.90 32.77
N GLN A 222 -16.24 10.23 32.82
CA GLN A 222 -15.20 10.94 32.05
C GLN A 222 -13.78 10.48 32.40
N THR A 223 -13.47 10.30 33.68
CA THR A 223 -12.15 9.78 34.11
C THR A 223 -11.91 8.34 33.64
N THR A 224 -12.95 7.52 33.53
CA THR A 224 -12.85 6.16 33.00
C THR A 224 -12.60 6.16 31.49
N SER A 225 -13.22 7.10 30.75
CA SER A 225 -12.97 7.30 29.31
C SER A 225 -11.57 7.82 29.02
N GLY A 226 -11.11 8.86 29.74
CA GLY A 226 -9.76 9.41 29.54
C GLY A 226 -8.63 8.40 29.80
N PHE A 227 -8.87 7.39 30.64
CA PHE A 227 -7.95 6.27 30.80
C PHE A 227 -7.93 5.33 29.59
N VAL A 228 -9.07 5.11 28.92
CA VAL A 228 -9.13 4.34 27.67
C VAL A 228 -8.32 5.06 26.58
N ASP A 229 -8.43 6.38 26.48
CA ASP A 229 -7.61 7.18 25.55
C ASP A 229 -6.11 7.11 25.87
N MET A 230 -5.75 7.10 27.16
CA MET A 230 -4.37 6.89 27.60
C MET A 230 -3.86 5.48 27.25
N LEU A 231 -4.71 4.46 27.32
CA LEU A 231 -4.36 3.10 26.91
C LEU A 231 -4.20 3.01 25.38
N ALA A 232 -5.05 3.72 24.63
CA ALA A 232 -5.00 3.85 23.17
C ALA A 232 -3.65 4.42 22.72
N SER A 233 -3.27 5.55 23.32
CA SER A 233 -2.02 6.23 23.01
C SER A 233 -0.80 5.38 23.37
N GLN A 234 -0.84 4.62 24.46
CA GLN A 234 0.22 3.67 24.82
C GLN A 234 0.36 2.54 23.79
N MET A 235 -0.75 2.00 23.27
CA MET A 235 -0.73 0.94 22.26
C MET A 235 -0.27 1.45 20.89
N LEU A 236 -0.71 2.64 20.47
CA LEU A 236 -0.22 3.31 19.26
C LEU A 236 1.29 3.56 19.34
N MET A 237 1.81 3.93 20.52
CA MET A 237 3.26 4.07 20.71
C MET A 237 4.01 2.73 20.65
N GLU A 238 3.42 1.64 21.13
CA GLU A 238 3.99 0.29 20.98
C GLU A 238 4.00 -0.17 19.51
N GLU A 239 2.92 0.06 18.74
CA GLU A 239 2.86 -0.25 17.30
C GLU A 239 3.89 0.56 16.50
N VAL A 240 3.99 1.87 16.74
CA VAL A 240 5.01 2.73 16.10
C VAL A 240 6.43 2.28 16.47
N SER A 241 6.65 1.77 17.70
CA SER A 241 7.93 1.23 18.13
C SER A 241 8.30 -0.09 17.43
N GLU A 242 7.33 -1.00 17.22
CA GLU A 242 7.57 -2.25 16.48
C GLU A 242 7.79 -1.99 14.98
N GLU A 243 6.99 -1.12 14.36
CA GLU A 243 7.20 -0.71 12.97
C GLU A 243 8.60 -0.09 12.78
N GLY A 244 9.03 0.76 13.72
CA GLY A 244 10.38 1.34 13.72
C GLY A 244 11.49 0.29 13.79
N LYS A 245 11.34 -0.74 14.64
CA LYS A 245 12.33 -1.84 14.75
C LYS A 245 12.39 -2.72 13.51
N ILE A 246 11.24 -3.02 12.88
CA ILE A 246 11.18 -3.79 11.63
C ILE A 246 11.84 -2.99 10.49
N TYR A 247 11.57 -1.68 10.44
CA TYR A 247 12.20 -0.78 9.48
C TYR A 247 13.73 -0.73 9.64
N GLU A 248 14.24 -0.59 10.86
CA GLU A 248 15.68 -0.59 11.11
C GLU A 248 16.35 -1.91 10.74
N ARG A 249 15.72 -3.05 11.07
CA ARG A 249 16.23 -4.38 10.69
C ARG A 249 16.34 -4.51 9.17
N ARG A 250 15.31 -4.07 8.43
CA ARG A 250 15.23 -4.20 6.96
C ARG A 250 15.82 -3.01 6.20
N ARG A 251 16.52 -2.10 6.88
CA ARG A 251 17.09 -0.90 6.27
C ARG A 251 18.00 -1.26 5.10
N ILE A 252 18.84 -2.29 5.24
CA ILE A 252 19.77 -2.69 4.19
C ILE A 252 19.03 -3.27 2.97
N SER A 253 18.04 -4.15 3.16
CA SER A 253 17.20 -4.67 2.07
C SER A 253 16.46 -3.54 1.31
N ASN A 254 15.93 -2.55 2.06
CA ASN A 254 15.27 -1.39 1.47
C ASN A 254 16.24 -0.55 0.62
N TRP A 255 17.46 -0.33 1.11
CA TRP A 255 18.51 0.36 0.37
C TRP A 255 18.94 -0.41 -0.89
N LEU A 256 19.14 -1.74 -0.78
CA LEU A 256 19.47 -2.60 -1.92
C LEU A 256 18.39 -2.56 -3.00
N ASN A 257 17.12 -2.46 -2.62
CA ASN A 257 16.01 -2.31 -3.55
C ASN A 257 16.06 -0.98 -4.34
N PHE A 258 16.41 0.12 -3.68
CA PHE A 258 16.58 1.42 -4.37
C PHE A 258 17.81 1.42 -5.28
N ILE A 259 18.93 0.86 -4.80
CA ILE A 259 20.17 0.73 -5.58
C ILE A 259 19.94 -0.13 -6.83
N SER A 260 19.15 -1.20 -6.73
CA SER A 260 18.76 -2.05 -7.87
C SER A 260 18.24 -1.21 -9.05
N THR A 261 17.30 -0.30 -8.77
CA THR A 261 16.67 0.51 -9.81
C THR A 261 17.56 1.61 -10.32
N PHE A 262 18.39 2.21 -9.46
CA PHE A 262 19.44 3.11 -9.90
C PHE A 262 20.39 2.41 -10.89
N LEU A 263 20.98 1.27 -10.50
CA LEU A 263 21.92 0.52 -11.31
C LEU A 263 21.31 0.05 -12.64
N HIS A 264 20.07 -0.45 -12.63
CA HIS A 264 19.39 -0.89 -13.85
C HIS A 264 19.16 0.25 -14.83
N LEU A 265 18.80 1.45 -14.36
CA LEU A 265 18.61 2.58 -15.25
C LEU A 265 19.94 3.20 -15.71
N THR A 266 20.97 3.14 -14.87
CA THR A 266 22.35 3.46 -15.30
C THR A 266 22.79 2.54 -16.43
N ASP A 267 22.64 1.22 -16.27
CA ASP A 267 23.04 0.27 -17.32
C ASP A 267 22.20 0.39 -18.59
N TYR A 268 20.89 0.62 -18.44
CA TYR A 268 19.99 0.80 -19.57
C TYR A 268 20.47 1.96 -20.48
N TYR A 269 20.82 3.11 -19.90
CA TYR A 269 21.20 4.32 -20.63
C TYR A 269 22.71 4.50 -20.83
N VAL A 270 23.58 3.70 -20.21
CA VAL A 270 25.05 3.80 -20.42
C VAL A 270 25.45 3.55 -21.87
N VAL A 271 24.66 2.74 -22.58
CA VAL A 271 24.89 2.38 -23.98
C VAL A 271 24.35 3.46 -24.95
N ALA A 272 23.47 4.36 -24.50
CA ALA A 272 22.77 5.29 -25.38
C ALA A 272 23.70 6.20 -26.21
N PRO A 273 24.79 6.77 -25.67
CA PRO A 273 25.67 7.64 -26.45
C PRO A 273 26.49 6.90 -27.53
N GLY A 274 26.86 5.65 -27.29
CA GLY A 274 27.75 4.88 -28.16
C GLY A 274 27.06 3.87 -29.09
N CYS A 275 25.76 3.62 -28.91
CA CYS A 275 25.07 2.54 -29.63
C CYS A 275 25.02 2.71 -31.16
N GLY A 276 24.92 3.94 -31.67
CA GLY A 276 24.94 4.21 -33.11
C GLY A 276 26.31 3.95 -33.73
N SER A 277 27.36 4.50 -33.12
CA SER A 277 28.76 4.24 -33.49
C SER A 277 29.11 2.76 -33.40
N TYR A 278 28.63 2.06 -32.36
CA TYR A 278 28.81 0.63 -32.22
C TYR A 278 28.11 -0.16 -33.32
N ALA A 279 26.86 0.17 -33.67
CA ALA A 279 26.14 -0.47 -34.78
C ALA A 279 26.91 -0.36 -36.10
N LYS A 280 27.49 0.83 -36.37
CA LYS A 280 28.31 1.10 -37.54
C LYS A 280 29.59 0.28 -37.58
N LEU A 281 30.27 0.14 -36.43
CA LEU A 281 31.46 -0.71 -36.31
C LEU A 281 31.17 -2.20 -36.60
N MET A 282 29.93 -2.65 -36.35
CA MET A 282 29.48 -4.02 -36.64
C MET A 282 28.97 -4.20 -38.09
N GLY A 283 29.12 -3.20 -38.95
CA GLY A 283 28.64 -3.22 -40.33
C GLY A 283 27.13 -2.98 -40.50
N GLY A 284 26.46 -2.50 -39.45
CA GLY A 284 25.08 -2.03 -39.50
C GLY A 284 24.97 -0.54 -39.83
N ASP A 285 23.73 -0.05 -39.97
CA ASP A 285 23.46 1.38 -40.07
C ASP A 285 23.27 2.02 -38.69
N GLU A 286 23.60 3.30 -38.54
CA GLU A 286 23.45 4.04 -37.27
C GLU A 286 21.97 4.14 -36.85
N SER A 287 21.04 4.01 -37.80
CA SER A 287 19.59 3.95 -37.54
C SER A 287 19.16 2.75 -36.67
N LEU A 288 20.00 1.70 -36.58
CA LEU A 288 19.76 0.53 -35.73
C LEU A 288 20.01 0.80 -34.24
N ALA A 289 20.51 1.97 -33.88
CA ALA A 289 20.65 2.43 -32.49
C ALA A 289 19.36 2.27 -31.68
N GLY A 290 18.22 2.67 -32.27
CA GLY A 290 16.90 2.51 -31.65
C GLY A 290 16.61 1.07 -31.33
N LEU A 291 16.78 0.17 -32.30
CA LEU A 291 16.56 -1.25 -32.10
C LEU A 291 17.47 -1.85 -31.02
N ILE A 292 18.76 -1.47 -30.97
CA ILE A 292 19.70 -1.92 -29.93
C ILE A 292 19.25 -1.50 -28.54
N ILE A 293 18.81 -0.25 -28.37
CA ILE A 293 18.27 0.25 -27.09
C ILE A 293 16.97 -0.50 -26.75
N GLY A 294 16.06 -0.63 -27.71
CA GLY A 294 14.74 -1.24 -27.56
C GLY A 294 14.71 -2.72 -27.26
N MET A 295 15.74 -3.49 -27.65
CA MET A 295 15.85 -4.91 -27.27
C MET A 295 15.80 -5.12 -25.76
N ASN A 296 16.30 -4.17 -24.97
CA ASN A 296 16.21 -4.20 -23.51
C ASN A 296 14.75 -4.03 -23.06
N SER A 297 14.04 -3.02 -23.56
CA SER A 297 12.63 -2.77 -23.25
C SER A 297 11.71 -3.93 -23.65
N VAL A 298 11.94 -4.56 -24.80
CA VAL A 298 11.17 -5.73 -25.25
C VAL A 298 11.35 -6.93 -24.32
N ALA A 299 12.58 -7.21 -23.90
CA ALA A 299 12.85 -8.28 -22.94
C ALA A 299 12.30 -7.95 -21.55
N ALA A 300 12.34 -6.67 -21.15
CA ALA A 300 11.80 -6.20 -19.89
C ALA A 300 10.29 -6.53 -19.78
N LEU A 301 9.49 -6.31 -20.83
CA LEU A 301 8.06 -6.67 -20.88
C LEU A 301 7.78 -8.15 -20.59
N LEU A 302 8.66 -9.04 -21.04
CA LEU A 302 8.52 -10.48 -20.77
C LEU A 302 8.96 -10.79 -19.34
N SER A 303 10.08 -10.19 -18.91
CA SER A 303 10.66 -10.42 -17.59
C SER A 303 9.75 -9.96 -16.44
N THR A 304 9.03 -8.85 -16.62
CA THR A 304 8.13 -8.28 -15.61
C THR A 304 6.97 -9.21 -15.29
N LEU A 305 6.43 -9.93 -16.28
CA LEU A 305 5.41 -10.96 -16.07
C LEU A 305 5.96 -12.16 -15.28
N ILE A 306 7.15 -12.64 -15.66
CA ILE A 306 7.82 -13.78 -15.00
C ILE A 306 8.12 -13.44 -13.54
N TYR A 307 8.73 -12.28 -13.29
CA TYR A 307 9.08 -11.84 -11.94
C TYR A 307 7.85 -11.50 -11.10
N SER A 308 6.78 -10.98 -11.69
CA SER A 308 5.53 -10.77 -10.95
C SER A 308 4.92 -12.08 -10.44
N TRP A 309 5.03 -13.15 -11.22
CA TRP A 309 4.57 -14.47 -10.79
C TRP A 309 5.48 -15.01 -9.69
N TRP A 310 6.80 -14.96 -9.90
CA TRP A 310 7.78 -15.54 -8.97
C TRP A 310 7.85 -14.80 -7.62
N THR A 311 7.68 -13.47 -7.62
CA THR A 311 7.63 -12.63 -6.41
C THR A 311 6.42 -12.88 -5.52
N SER A 312 5.43 -13.65 -5.97
CA SER A 312 4.36 -14.12 -5.10
C SER A 312 4.84 -15.11 -4.03
N SER A 313 5.99 -15.76 -4.27
CA SER A 313 6.52 -16.81 -3.39
C SER A 313 7.85 -16.45 -2.72
N SER A 314 8.73 -15.68 -3.40
CA SER A 314 10.03 -15.25 -2.87
C SER A 314 10.52 -14.01 -3.64
N TYR A 315 11.17 -13.06 -2.95
CA TYR A 315 11.78 -11.88 -3.60
C TYR A 315 13.26 -12.09 -3.92
N ARG A 316 13.97 -12.88 -3.10
CA ARG A 316 15.42 -13.06 -3.21
C ARG A 316 15.82 -13.81 -4.48
N GLY A 317 15.11 -14.88 -4.82
CA GLY A 317 15.36 -15.69 -6.02
C GLY A 317 15.28 -14.87 -7.33
N PRO A 318 14.16 -14.19 -7.60
CA PRO A 318 14.02 -13.38 -8.80
C PRO A 318 15.04 -12.22 -8.89
N LEU A 319 15.38 -11.57 -7.77
CA LEU A 319 16.39 -10.50 -7.73
C LEU A 319 17.80 -11.00 -8.12
N ILE A 320 18.19 -12.18 -7.62
CA ILE A 320 19.46 -12.81 -7.98
C ILE A 320 19.44 -13.18 -9.47
N CYS A 321 18.35 -13.77 -9.96
CA CYS A 321 18.20 -14.13 -11.37
C CYS A 321 18.32 -12.90 -12.27
N ALA A 322 17.60 -11.81 -11.95
CA ALA A 322 17.68 -10.55 -12.69
C ALA A 322 19.11 -10.00 -12.72
N THR A 323 19.80 -10.01 -11.57
CA THR A 323 21.18 -9.53 -11.48
C THR A 323 22.14 -10.39 -12.33
N MET A 324 21.97 -11.71 -12.34
CA MET A 324 22.77 -12.61 -13.18
C MET A 324 22.55 -12.37 -14.67
N CYS A 325 21.29 -12.18 -15.08
CA CYS A 325 20.94 -11.82 -16.47
C CYS A 325 21.61 -10.51 -16.89
N GLN A 326 21.64 -9.53 -15.99
CA GLN A 326 22.30 -8.24 -16.24
C GLN A 326 23.81 -8.40 -16.47
N ILE A 327 24.53 -9.06 -15.55
CA ILE A 327 25.97 -9.33 -15.69
C ILE A 327 26.26 -10.08 -17.00
N THR A 328 25.45 -11.08 -17.31
CA THR A 328 25.60 -11.87 -18.53
C THR A 328 25.36 -11.00 -19.77
N GLY A 329 24.34 -10.15 -19.76
CA GLY A 329 24.02 -9.23 -20.84
C GLY A 329 25.15 -8.24 -21.12
N ASP A 330 25.73 -7.65 -20.06
CA ASP A 330 26.82 -6.68 -20.17
C ASP A 330 28.09 -7.33 -20.74
N ILE A 331 28.43 -8.53 -20.27
CA ILE A 331 29.56 -9.31 -20.78
C ILE A 331 29.34 -9.67 -22.26
N VAL A 332 28.15 -10.14 -22.63
CA VAL A 332 27.83 -10.49 -24.02
C VAL A 332 27.88 -9.26 -24.94
N TYR A 333 27.37 -8.11 -24.48
CA TYR A 333 27.44 -6.85 -25.21
C TYR A 333 28.91 -6.41 -25.42
N ALA A 334 29.71 -6.48 -24.36
CA ALA A 334 31.10 -6.03 -24.39
C ALA A 334 32.01 -6.94 -25.23
N LEU A 335 31.74 -8.25 -25.23
CA LEU A 335 32.46 -9.25 -26.04
C LEU A 335 32.04 -9.27 -27.51
N ALA A 336 30.97 -8.56 -27.88
CA ALA A 336 30.48 -8.62 -29.25
C ALA A 336 31.53 -8.18 -30.28
N LEU A 337 32.32 -7.14 -29.97
CA LEU A 337 33.37 -6.64 -30.84
C LEU A 337 34.58 -7.60 -30.92
N PRO A 338 35.16 -8.11 -29.81
CA PRO A 338 36.21 -9.13 -29.85
C PRO A 338 35.85 -10.42 -30.59
N LEU A 339 34.59 -10.86 -30.53
CA LEU A 339 34.14 -12.17 -31.06
C LEU A 339 33.77 -12.15 -32.55
N GLY A 340 34.24 -11.15 -33.32
CA GLY A 340 34.03 -11.08 -34.76
C GLY A 340 32.92 -10.13 -35.21
N GLY A 341 32.45 -9.24 -34.33
CA GLY A 341 31.71 -8.05 -34.74
C GLY A 341 30.27 -8.30 -35.21
N SER A 342 29.48 -9.11 -34.49
CA SER A 342 28.10 -9.42 -34.89
C SER A 342 27.06 -8.51 -34.22
N LEU A 343 26.26 -7.80 -35.02
CA LEU A 343 25.11 -7.02 -34.54
C LEU A 343 24.11 -7.88 -33.73
N LYS A 344 23.94 -9.15 -34.09
CA LYS A 344 23.06 -10.08 -33.37
C LYS A 344 23.53 -10.30 -31.93
N LEU A 345 24.84 -10.31 -31.70
CA LEU A 345 25.42 -10.51 -30.38
C LEU A 345 25.23 -9.27 -29.49
N VAL A 346 25.33 -8.07 -30.09
CA VAL A 346 24.98 -6.80 -29.43
C VAL A 346 23.51 -6.79 -28.99
N MET A 347 22.60 -7.17 -29.91
CA MET A 347 21.18 -7.30 -29.61
C MET A 347 20.88 -8.35 -28.55
N LEU A 348 21.58 -9.49 -28.57
CA LEU A 348 21.45 -10.54 -27.56
C LEU A 348 21.89 -10.05 -26.17
N GLY A 349 23.01 -9.32 -26.09
CA GLY A 349 23.46 -8.70 -24.83
C GLY A 349 22.42 -7.76 -24.25
N ARG A 350 21.81 -6.91 -25.08
CA ARG A 350 20.73 -5.99 -24.66
C ARG A 350 19.45 -6.72 -24.25
N LEU A 351 19.09 -7.78 -24.95
CA LEU A 351 17.95 -8.63 -24.61
C LEU A 351 18.16 -9.32 -23.24
N LEU A 352 19.35 -9.85 -22.99
CA LEU A 352 19.70 -10.45 -21.68
C LEU A 352 19.72 -9.41 -20.54
N SER A 353 20.28 -8.21 -20.80
CA SER A 353 20.22 -7.07 -19.87
C SER A 353 18.76 -6.66 -19.58
N GLY A 354 17.85 -6.75 -20.57
CA GLY A 354 16.42 -6.50 -20.33
C GLY A 354 15.73 -7.56 -19.48
N PHE A 355 16.12 -8.83 -19.56
CA PHE A 355 15.70 -9.84 -18.57
C PHE A 355 16.22 -9.53 -17.16
N GLY A 356 17.24 -8.68 -17.02
CA GLY A 356 17.69 -8.16 -15.73
C GLY A 356 16.78 -7.07 -15.12
N SER A 357 15.68 -6.70 -15.78
CA SER A 357 14.78 -5.65 -15.26
C SER A 357 13.96 -6.11 -14.06
N ALA A 358 14.46 -5.81 -12.86
CA ALA A 358 13.75 -6.05 -11.61
C ALA A 358 12.74 -4.94 -11.24
N ARG A 359 12.37 -4.03 -12.15
CA ARG A 359 11.60 -2.83 -11.80
C ARG A 359 10.22 -3.10 -11.22
N ALA A 360 9.45 -4.02 -11.84
CA ALA A 360 8.14 -4.40 -11.33
C ALA A 360 8.25 -5.08 -9.96
N LEU A 361 9.29 -5.90 -9.77
CA LEU A 361 9.62 -6.54 -8.49
C LEU A 361 9.91 -5.48 -7.42
N ASN A 362 10.77 -4.51 -7.72
CA ASN A 362 11.20 -3.52 -6.73
C ASN A 362 10.04 -2.61 -6.29
N ARG A 363 9.11 -2.29 -7.19
CA ARG A 363 7.87 -1.56 -6.87
C ARG A 363 6.95 -2.39 -5.98
N ARG A 364 6.80 -3.69 -6.29
CA ARG A 364 6.01 -4.62 -5.47
C ARG A 364 6.61 -4.76 -4.06
N TYR A 365 7.93 -4.91 -3.97
CA TYR A 365 8.64 -4.94 -2.69
C TYR A 365 8.34 -3.69 -1.83
N ILE A 366 8.29 -2.50 -2.43
CA ILE A 366 7.92 -1.26 -1.70
C ILE A 366 6.46 -1.33 -1.23
N ALA A 367 5.55 -1.77 -2.09
CA ALA A 367 4.14 -1.88 -1.76
C ALA A 367 3.86 -2.90 -0.65
N ASP A 368 4.66 -3.97 -0.56
CA ASP A 368 4.46 -5.04 0.42
C ASP A 368 5.22 -4.79 1.73
N THR A 369 6.34 -4.05 1.72
CA THR A 369 7.22 -3.88 2.89
C THR A 369 6.97 -2.59 3.67
N PHE A 370 6.61 -1.49 3.01
CA PHE A 370 6.44 -0.19 3.69
C PHE A 370 5.02 -0.02 4.23
N SER A 371 4.88 0.65 5.38
CA SER A 371 3.57 1.01 5.94
C SER A 371 2.86 2.07 5.06
N PRO A 372 1.52 2.17 5.09
CA PRO A 372 0.77 3.09 4.24
C PRO A 372 1.26 4.53 4.28
N HIS A 373 1.67 5.01 5.46
CA HIS A 373 2.20 6.37 5.65
C HIS A 373 3.58 6.57 4.99
N GLN A 374 4.41 5.53 4.94
CA GLN A 374 5.79 5.60 4.42
C GLN A 374 5.90 5.25 2.93
N ARG A 375 4.89 4.56 2.36
CA ARG A 375 4.89 4.12 0.94
C ARG A 375 5.07 5.27 -0.05
N THR A 376 4.47 6.42 0.21
CA THR A 376 4.57 7.58 -0.68
C THR A 376 6.01 8.08 -0.75
N ALA A 377 6.66 8.25 0.41
CA ALA A 377 8.07 8.66 0.49
C ALA A 377 9.01 7.63 -0.15
N ALA A 378 8.81 6.33 0.15
CA ALA A 378 9.62 5.26 -0.44
C ALA A 378 9.46 5.16 -1.97
N SER A 379 8.23 5.36 -2.47
CA SER A 379 7.97 5.41 -3.92
C SER A 379 8.61 6.64 -4.56
N ALA A 380 8.61 7.79 -3.88
CA ALA A 380 9.32 8.97 -4.33
C ALA A 380 10.84 8.71 -4.41
N THR A 381 11.45 8.14 -3.36
CA THR A 381 12.87 7.76 -3.35
C THR A 381 13.21 6.79 -4.49
N PHE A 382 12.33 5.82 -4.74
CA PHE A 382 12.48 4.88 -5.86
C PHE A 382 12.50 5.57 -7.23
N VAL A 383 11.57 6.52 -7.45
CA VAL A 383 11.51 7.30 -8.70
C VAL A 383 12.73 8.19 -8.83
N THR A 384 13.16 8.87 -7.76
CA THR A 384 14.38 9.69 -7.74
C THR A 384 15.63 8.87 -8.03
N ALA A 385 15.78 7.70 -7.41
CA ALA A 385 16.89 6.79 -7.67
C ALA A 385 16.91 6.37 -9.14
N GLY A 386 15.75 6.12 -9.74
CA GLY A 386 15.67 5.81 -11.16
C GLY A 386 16.05 7.00 -12.06
N ALA A 387 15.58 8.20 -11.74
CA ALA A 387 15.94 9.42 -12.49
C ALA A 387 17.45 9.71 -12.45
N LEU A 388 18.06 9.56 -11.27
CA LEU A 388 19.51 9.67 -11.10
C LEU A 388 20.23 8.59 -11.92
N GLY A 389 19.70 7.37 -11.97
CA GLY A 389 20.24 6.28 -12.79
C GLY A 389 20.26 6.64 -14.28
N THR A 390 19.16 7.18 -14.80
CA THR A 390 19.04 7.65 -16.20
C THR A 390 20.07 8.72 -16.55
N SER A 391 20.42 9.61 -15.61
CA SER A 391 21.47 10.63 -15.81
C SER A 391 22.89 10.04 -15.67
N ALA A 392 23.09 9.16 -14.69
CA ALA A 392 24.39 8.56 -14.37
C ALA A 392 24.92 7.66 -15.51
N GLY A 393 24.04 6.98 -16.26
CA GLY A 393 24.45 6.12 -17.39
C GLY A 393 25.23 6.89 -18.47
N PRO A 394 24.61 7.89 -19.13
CA PRO A 394 25.30 8.72 -20.12
C PRO A 394 26.50 9.49 -19.54
N ALA A 395 26.43 9.89 -18.27
CA ALA A 395 27.56 10.54 -17.58
C ALA A 395 28.77 9.60 -17.46
N LEU A 396 28.53 8.34 -17.08
CA LEU A 396 29.57 7.30 -17.02
C LEU A 396 30.16 7.03 -18.40
N ALA A 397 29.32 6.93 -19.43
CA ALA A 397 29.76 6.74 -20.81
C ALA A 397 30.63 7.91 -21.30
N ALA A 398 30.21 9.15 -21.04
CA ALA A 398 30.98 10.35 -21.39
C ALA A 398 32.30 10.44 -20.61
N GLY A 399 32.31 10.07 -19.32
CA GLY A 399 33.53 10.01 -18.53
C GLY A 399 34.53 8.98 -19.05
N LEU A 400 34.04 7.80 -19.43
CA LEU A 400 34.86 6.75 -20.04
C LEU A 400 35.37 7.14 -21.41
N TYR A 401 34.59 7.88 -22.21
CA TYR A 401 35.04 8.43 -23.49
C TYR A 401 36.35 9.25 -23.34
N MET A 402 36.50 10.01 -22.25
CA MET A 402 37.70 10.82 -22.02
C MET A 402 38.90 10.01 -21.50
N LEU A 403 38.64 8.85 -20.86
CA LEU A 403 39.66 8.01 -20.23
C LEU A 403 40.20 6.92 -21.17
N VAL A 404 39.40 6.49 -22.14
CA VAL A 404 39.76 5.46 -23.11
C VAL A 404 40.58 6.12 -24.25
N PRO A 405 41.78 5.61 -24.58
CA PRO A 405 42.58 6.16 -25.69
C PRO A 405 41.86 5.99 -27.04
N ASP A 406 41.95 7.00 -27.93
CA ASP A 406 41.34 6.99 -29.28
C ASP A 406 41.78 5.81 -30.18
N GLN A 407 42.94 5.20 -29.91
CA GLN A 407 43.41 4.00 -30.61
C GLN A 407 43.82 2.89 -29.63
N PRO A 408 42.86 2.09 -29.14
CA PRO A 408 43.19 0.94 -28.33
C PRO A 408 43.77 -0.17 -29.24
N LYS A 409 44.97 -0.65 -28.90
CA LYS A 409 45.61 -1.80 -29.56
C LYS A 409 44.83 -3.11 -29.40
N SER A 410 43.82 -3.16 -28.53
CA SER A 410 43.02 -4.36 -28.24
C SER A 410 41.52 -4.12 -28.52
N PRO A 411 40.79 -5.10 -29.09
CA PRO A 411 39.35 -5.00 -29.33
C PRO A 411 38.51 -5.12 -28.04
N PHE A 412 39.14 -5.48 -26.91
CA PHE A 412 38.44 -5.71 -25.64
C PHE A 412 38.10 -4.43 -24.87
N TRP A 413 38.82 -3.34 -25.11
CA TRP A 413 38.66 -2.07 -24.39
C TRP A 413 38.60 -0.90 -25.36
N ARG A 414 37.37 -0.49 -25.69
CA ARG A 414 37.02 0.63 -26.56
C ARG A 414 35.92 1.48 -25.91
N VAL A 415 35.74 2.68 -26.44
CA VAL A 415 34.72 3.63 -25.99
C VAL A 415 33.32 3.00 -25.99
N GLU A 416 33.03 2.15 -26.95
CA GLU A 416 31.69 1.55 -27.13
C GLU A 416 31.42 0.37 -26.18
N ASN A 417 32.44 -0.38 -25.75
CA ASN A 417 32.26 -1.56 -24.89
C ASN A 417 32.78 -1.40 -23.45
N ALA A 418 33.66 -0.43 -23.18
CA ALA A 418 34.18 -0.15 -21.84
C ALA A 418 33.09 0.12 -20.79
N PRO A 419 31.99 0.84 -21.10
CA PRO A 419 30.96 1.09 -20.09
C PRO A 419 30.28 -0.18 -19.59
N CYS A 420 30.06 -1.16 -20.47
CA CYS A 420 29.46 -2.46 -20.09
C CYS A 420 30.42 -3.30 -19.23
N TRP A 421 31.74 -3.23 -19.46
CA TRP A 421 32.71 -3.88 -18.57
C TRP A 421 32.67 -3.30 -17.15
N VAL A 422 32.57 -1.98 -17.02
CA VAL A 422 32.44 -1.32 -15.73
C VAL A 422 31.13 -1.72 -15.04
N MET A 423 30.01 -1.70 -15.77
CA MET A 423 28.71 -2.10 -15.23
C MET A 423 28.67 -3.57 -14.82
N ALA A 424 29.31 -4.49 -15.56
CA ALA A 424 29.41 -5.90 -15.18
C ALA A 424 30.10 -6.08 -13.81
N ILE A 425 31.16 -5.31 -13.52
CA ILE A 425 31.84 -5.33 -12.22
C ILE A 425 30.92 -4.77 -11.12
N VAL A 426 30.26 -3.64 -11.38
CA VAL A 426 29.33 -3.01 -10.43
C VAL A 426 28.18 -3.96 -10.09
N TRP A 427 27.62 -4.64 -11.10
CA TRP A 427 26.57 -5.64 -10.90
C TRP A 427 27.05 -6.88 -10.17
N PHE A 428 28.30 -7.31 -10.40
CA PHE A 428 28.90 -8.38 -9.61
C PHE A 428 29.04 -8.00 -8.12
N VAL A 429 29.47 -6.78 -7.81
CA VAL A 429 29.50 -6.27 -6.43
C VAL A 429 28.08 -6.25 -5.84
N TYR A 430 27.09 -5.76 -6.61
CA TYR A 430 25.70 -5.73 -6.18
C TYR A 430 25.14 -7.14 -5.92
N LEU A 431 25.49 -8.13 -6.74
CA LEU A 431 25.13 -9.52 -6.55
C LEU A 431 25.64 -10.08 -5.21
N VAL A 432 26.91 -9.82 -4.89
CA VAL A 432 27.51 -10.23 -3.61
C VAL A 432 26.77 -9.59 -2.44
N LEU A 433 26.42 -8.29 -2.56
CA LEU A 433 25.66 -7.58 -1.54
C LEU A 433 24.25 -8.13 -1.34
N ILE A 434 23.54 -8.49 -2.43
CA ILE A 434 22.23 -9.16 -2.33
C ILE A 434 22.36 -10.50 -1.61
N ILE A 435 23.32 -11.33 -2.00
CA ILE A 435 23.45 -12.66 -1.41
C ILE A 435 23.80 -12.57 0.09
N ALA A 436 24.65 -11.62 0.47
CA ALA A 436 25.08 -11.45 1.85
C ALA A 436 24.03 -10.78 2.75
N TYR A 437 23.36 -9.74 2.28
CA TYR A 437 22.59 -8.83 3.14
C TYR A 437 21.09 -8.73 2.85
N PHE A 438 20.59 -9.31 1.75
CA PHE A 438 19.16 -9.22 1.44
C PHE A 438 18.35 -10.20 2.30
N GLU A 439 17.62 -9.64 3.26
CA GLU A 439 16.66 -10.34 4.11
C GLU A 439 15.26 -10.24 3.51
N GLU A 440 14.56 -11.38 3.35
CA GLU A 440 13.21 -11.41 2.76
C GLU A 440 12.15 -10.88 3.72
N PRO A 441 11.13 -10.15 3.21
CA PRO A 441 10.02 -9.70 4.02
C PRO A 441 9.10 -10.88 4.38
N ASP A 442 8.70 -10.96 5.65
CA ASP A 442 7.71 -11.94 6.11
C ASP A 442 6.37 -11.72 5.39
N HIS A 443 5.96 -12.66 4.54
CA HIS A 443 4.68 -12.60 3.87
C HIS A 443 3.53 -12.74 4.89
N PRO A 444 2.55 -11.81 4.95
CA PRO A 444 1.39 -11.98 5.81
C PRO A 444 0.41 -13.09 5.36
N ILE A 445 0.70 -13.84 4.29
CA ILE A 445 -0.13 -14.98 3.84
C ILE A 445 0.77 -16.11 3.35
N ASN A 446 1.32 -16.85 4.29
CA ASN A 446 1.53 -18.29 4.15
C ASN A 446 1.27 -18.95 5.51
N THR A 447 0.11 -18.65 6.11
CA THR A 447 -0.54 -19.65 6.94
C THR A 447 -0.84 -20.83 6.04
N LYS A 448 0.02 -21.86 6.14
CA LYS A 448 -0.27 -23.27 5.88
C LYS A 448 -1.61 -23.49 5.18
N SER A 449 -1.56 -23.64 3.86
CA SER A 449 -2.40 -24.58 3.13
C SER A 449 -3.82 -24.76 3.72
N THR A 450 -4.73 -23.89 3.31
CA THR A 450 -6.19 -24.15 3.29
C THR A 450 -6.55 -25.45 2.54
N SER A 451 -5.57 -26.10 1.87
CA SER A 451 -5.69 -27.46 1.34
C SER A 451 -5.62 -28.57 2.39
N ASP A 452 -5.05 -28.32 3.58
CA ASP A 452 -4.97 -29.33 4.64
C ASP A 452 -6.20 -29.29 5.55
N ILE A 453 -6.77 -28.09 5.77
CA ILE A 453 -8.05 -27.92 6.50
C ILE A 453 -9.22 -28.56 5.73
N ASN A 454 -9.25 -28.44 4.40
CA ASN A 454 -10.27 -29.07 3.56
C ASN A 454 -10.04 -30.56 3.29
N LYS A 455 -8.84 -31.10 3.57
CA LYS A 455 -8.58 -32.55 3.52
C LYS A 455 -8.86 -33.21 4.87
N GLU A 456 -8.52 -32.57 6.00
CA GLU A 456 -8.84 -33.06 7.34
C GLU A 456 -10.35 -32.97 7.65
N ALA A 457 -11.04 -31.89 7.21
CA ALA A 457 -12.50 -31.76 7.38
C ALA A 457 -13.34 -32.72 6.51
N LYS A 458 -12.73 -33.37 5.51
CA LYS A 458 -13.40 -34.35 4.63
C LYS A 458 -13.13 -35.80 5.03
N ILE A 459 -12.21 -36.03 5.96
CA ILE A 459 -11.83 -37.36 6.45
C ILE A 459 -12.55 -37.71 7.77
N GLU A 460 -13.07 -36.72 8.52
CA GLU A 460 -13.77 -36.95 9.82
C GLU A 460 -15.31 -36.89 9.77
N ARG A 461 -15.93 -36.84 8.59
CA ARG A 461 -17.40 -37.02 8.46
C ARG A 461 -17.76 -38.20 7.55
N GLY A 462 -17.30 -39.38 7.95
CA GLY A 462 -17.86 -40.66 7.50
C GLY A 462 -18.36 -41.42 8.73
N GLY A 463 -19.67 -41.39 8.99
CA GLY A 463 -20.28 -42.12 10.09
C GLY A 463 -21.53 -41.46 10.66
N GLU A 464 -22.68 -41.82 10.07
CA GLU A 464 -23.99 -41.91 10.74
C GLU A 464 -24.55 -40.70 11.52
N ALA A 465 -25.39 -39.90 10.84
CA ALA A 465 -26.69 -39.43 11.34
C ALA A 465 -27.41 -38.61 10.24
N ASN A 466 -27.80 -39.31 9.18
CA ASN A 466 -28.71 -38.81 8.17
C ASN A 466 -30.14 -38.96 8.72
N GLU A 467 -30.78 -37.87 9.19
CA GLU A 467 -32.24 -37.68 9.06
C GLU A 467 -32.84 -36.38 9.66
N LYS A 468 -32.13 -35.59 10.49
CA LYS A 468 -32.77 -34.43 11.18
C LYS A 468 -32.57 -33.04 10.56
N SER A 469 -31.80 -32.87 9.49
CA SER A 469 -31.57 -31.55 8.87
C SER A 469 -32.47 -31.23 7.67
N LYS A 470 -33.47 -32.07 7.35
CA LYS A 470 -34.42 -31.79 6.25
C LYS A 470 -35.68 -31.03 6.66
N LEU A 471 -35.84 -30.65 7.93
CA LEU A 471 -37.06 -29.99 8.45
C LEU A 471 -36.96 -28.49 8.75
N LEU A 472 -35.80 -27.86 8.54
CA LEU A 472 -35.64 -26.39 8.71
C LEU A 472 -35.38 -25.65 7.40
N ALA A 473 -35.41 -26.34 6.25
CA ALA A 473 -35.09 -25.76 4.94
C ALA A 473 -36.28 -25.10 4.22
N ASN A 474 -37.48 -25.03 4.82
CA ASN A 474 -38.70 -24.67 4.08
C ASN A 474 -39.49 -23.46 4.58
N HIS A 475 -39.02 -22.65 5.55
CA HIS A 475 -39.74 -21.42 5.94
C HIS A 475 -38.80 -20.26 6.25
N ALA A 476 -38.35 -19.59 5.19
CA ALA A 476 -38.15 -18.13 5.11
C ALA A 476 -37.61 -17.79 3.71
N GLU A 477 -38.43 -17.98 2.69
CA GLU A 477 -38.31 -17.20 1.46
C GLU A 477 -38.67 -15.75 1.79
N ILE A 478 -37.66 -14.95 2.15
CA ILE A 478 -37.67 -13.52 1.88
C ILE A 478 -36.55 -13.31 0.89
N SER A 479 -36.95 -13.12 -0.36
CA SER A 479 -36.12 -12.79 -1.50
C SER A 479 -35.33 -11.50 -1.26
N PHE A 480 -34.21 -11.60 -0.54
CA PHE A 480 -33.08 -10.71 -0.80
C PHE A 480 -32.43 -11.21 -2.08
N THR A 481 -32.78 -10.56 -3.19
CA THR A 481 -32.01 -10.63 -4.42
C THR A 481 -30.54 -10.39 -4.05
N ASN A 482 -29.74 -11.45 -4.07
CA ASN A 482 -28.30 -11.34 -4.19
C ASN A 482 -28.03 -10.62 -5.51
N SER A 483 -27.91 -9.30 -5.46
CA SER A 483 -27.09 -8.59 -6.44
C SER A 483 -25.68 -9.13 -6.24
N SER A 484 -25.33 -10.14 -7.02
CA SER A 484 -23.94 -10.35 -7.37
C SER A 484 -23.44 -9.00 -7.88
N SER A 485 -22.65 -8.29 -7.09
CA SER A 485 -21.89 -7.15 -7.58
C SER A 485 -20.93 -7.71 -8.62
N THR A 486 -21.39 -7.75 -9.87
CA THR A 486 -20.57 -8.08 -11.02
C THR A 486 -19.42 -7.09 -11.02
N VAL A 487 -18.24 -7.53 -10.59
CA VAL A 487 -17.04 -6.70 -10.52
C VAL A 487 -16.81 -6.15 -11.91
N ARG A 488 -16.99 -4.83 -12.08
CA ARG A 488 -16.79 -4.20 -13.38
C ARG A 488 -15.33 -4.41 -13.77
N PRO A 489 -15.06 -4.94 -14.97
CA PRO A 489 -13.69 -5.17 -15.40
C PRO A 489 -12.93 -3.83 -15.54
N LEU A 490 -11.60 -3.88 -15.34
CA LEU A 490 -10.72 -2.70 -15.33
C LEU A 490 -10.89 -1.79 -16.57
N TRP A 491 -11.10 -2.37 -17.74
CA TRP A 491 -11.26 -1.63 -18.99
C TRP A 491 -12.53 -0.77 -19.06
N GLN A 492 -13.52 -1.01 -18.19
CA GLN A 492 -14.69 -0.15 -18.06
C GLN A 492 -14.42 1.10 -17.20
N ASN A 493 -13.31 1.13 -16.48
CA ASN A 493 -12.91 2.29 -15.68
C ASN A 493 -12.12 3.27 -16.57
N VAL A 494 -12.85 4.19 -17.21
CA VAL A 494 -12.32 5.16 -18.18
C VAL A 494 -11.12 5.95 -17.64
N PRO A 495 -11.15 6.50 -16.39
CA PRO A 495 -9.97 7.19 -15.81
C PRO A 495 -8.71 6.33 -15.75
N VAL A 496 -8.84 5.04 -15.40
CA VAL A 496 -7.70 4.13 -15.29
C VAL A 496 -7.14 3.79 -16.66
N MET A 497 -8.00 3.55 -17.66
CA MET A 497 -7.54 3.29 -19.03
C MET A 497 -6.88 4.52 -19.65
N LEU A 498 -7.45 5.70 -19.43
CA LEU A 498 -6.92 6.95 -19.96
C LEU A 498 -5.55 7.27 -19.35
N THR A 499 -5.38 7.09 -18.03
CA THR A 499 -4.07 7.25 -17.37
C THR A 499 -3.02 6.26 -17.90
N PHE A 500 -3.40 5.01 -18.24
CA PHE A 500 -2.47 4.09 -18.91
C PHE A 500 -2.10 4.54 -20.33
N VAL A 501 -3.03 5.12 -21.10
CA VAL A 501 -2.73 5.66 -22.44
C VAL A 501 -1.80 6.88 -22.33
N ILE A 502 -2.06 7.80 -21.40
CA ILE A 502 -1.20 8.96 -21.12
C ILE A 502 0.20 8.49 -20.70
N TYR A 503 0.27 7.52 -19.78
CA TYR A 503 1.55 6.96 -19.32
C TYR A 503 2.32 6.24 -20.43
N PHE A 504 1.61 5.55 -21.33
CA PHE A 504 2.20 4.95 -22.51
C PHE A 504 2.81 6.01 -23.44
N VAL A 505 2.03 7.04 -23.82
CA VAL A 505 2.47 8.08 -24.76
C VAL A 505 3.60 8.92 -24.18
N LEU A 506 3.56 9.27 -22.88
CA LEU A 506 4.65 10.02 -22.25
C LEU A 506 5.95 9.20 -22.26
N LYS A 507 5.92 7.89 -21.96
CA LYS A 507 7.13 7.06 -21.99
C LYS A 507 7.62 6.80 -23.40
N PHE A 508 6.70 6.67 -24.35
CA PHE A 508 7.01 6.59 -25.77
C PHE A 508 7.79 7.82 -26.27
N ILE A 509 7.32 9.04 -25.96
CA ILE A 509 7.99 10.28 -26.35
C ILE A 509 9.33 10.45 -25.62
N LEU A 510 9.38 10.14 -24.32
CA LEU A 510 10.62 10.20 -23.53
C LEU A 510 11.71 9.31 -24.13
N GLU A 511 11.36 8.05 -24.41
CA GLU A 511 12.33 7.07 -24.89
C GLU A 511 12.83 7.44 -26.27
N SER A 512 11.92 7.84 -27.16
CA SER A 512 12.30 8.24 -28.50
C SER A 512 13.20 9.48 -28.52
N LEU A 513 12.99 10.42 -27.59
CA LEU A 513 13.92 11.55 -27.40
C LEU A 513 15.30 11.04 -27.00
N LEU A 514 15.40 10.25 -25.93
CA LEU A 514 16.67 9.77 -25.39
C LEU A 514 17.43 8.85 -26.37
N SER A 515 16.71 7.96 -27.06
CA SER A 515 17.30 7.02 -28.03
C SER A 515 17.76 7.72 -29.31
N SER A 516 17.08 8.77 -29.76
CA SER A 516 17.45 9.49 -30.99
C SER A 516 18.58 10.49 -30.78
N THR A 517 18.83 10.96 -29.55
CA THR A 517 19.76 12.06 -29.28
C THR A 517 21.16 11.81 -29.83
N ALA A 518 21.75 10.64 -29.58
CA ALA A 518 23.11 10.36 -30.05
C ALA A 518 23.21 10.38 -31.59
N VAL A 519 22.27 9.71 -32.26
CA VAL A 519 22.23 9.64 -33.74
C VAL A 519 21.95 11.01 -34.36
N LEU A 520 20.97 11.75 -33.85
CA LEU A 520 20.57 13.05 -34.41
C LEU A 520 21.65 14.11 -34.21
N THR A 521 22.27 14.17 -33.04
CA THR A 521 23.31 15.17 -32.75
C THR A 521 24.60 14.88 -33.52
N SER A 522 24.95 13.60 -33.71
CA SER A 522 26.06 13.22 -34.59
C SER A 522 25.77 13.61 -36.03
N TYR A 523 24.57 13.31 -36.54
CA TYR A 523 24.20 13.58 -37.93
C TYR A 523 24.07 15.08 -38.26
N TYR A 524 23.36 15.86 -37.44
CA TYR A 524 23.09 17.29 -37.75
C TYR A 524 24.19 18.24 -37.27
N PHE A 525 24.89 17.91 -36.19
CA PHE A 525 25.84 18.81 -35.55
C PHE A 525 27.28 18.27 -35.48
N GLY A 526 27.51 17.02 -35.93
CA GLY A 526 28.83 16.40 -35.89
C GLY A 526 29.33 16.11 -34.48
N TRP A 527 28.41 15.95 -33.51
CA TRP A 527 28.79 15.64 -32.13
C TRP A 527 29.40 14.25 -32.03
N ASN A 528 30.41 14.10 -31.16
CA ASN A 528 30.96 12.80 -30.80
C ASN A 528 30.16 12.14 -29.66
N ASP A 529 30.39 10.85 -29.44
CA ASP A 529 29.66 10.06 -28.43
C ASP A 529 29.85 10.64 -27.01
N GLY A 530 31.01 11.22 -26.71
CA GLY A 530 31.28 11.89 -25.43
C GLY A 530 30.43 13.16 -25.23
N GLN A 531 30.31 14.01 -26.25
CA GLN A 531 29.47 15.20 -26.25
C GLN A 531 28.00 14.84 -26.13
N ALA A 532 27.53 13.87 -26.94
CA ALA A 532 26.17 13.35 -26.83
C ALA A 532 25.88 12.79 -25.43
N GLY A 533 26.82 12.03 -24.85
CA GLY A 533 26.70 11.49 -23.50
C GLY A 533 26.65 12.57 -22.42
N SER A 534 27.49 13.61 -22.52
CA SER A 534 27.48 14.74 -21.59
C SER A 534 26.15 15.52 -21.66
N TYR A 535 25.61 15.68 -22.86
CA TYR A 535 24.32 16.33 -23.07
C TYR A 535 23.15 15.51 -22.53
N LEU A 536 23.13 14.19 -22.78
CA LEU A 536 22.16 13.25 -22.19
C LEU A 536 22.24 13.24 -20.66
N ALA A 537 23.42 13.35 -20.07
CA ALA A 537 23.60 13.44 -18.63
C ALA A 537 22.96 14.72 -18.06
N ILE A 538 23.22 15.87 -18.69
CA ILE A 538 22.61 17.16 -18.33
C ILE A 538 21.09 17.09 -18.47
N LEU A 539 20.60 16.53 -19.59
CA LEU A 539 19.18 16.36 -19.84
C LEU A 539 18.55 15.48 -18.75
N GLY A 540 19.16 14.34 -18.42
CA GLY A 540 18.72 13.46 -17.33
C GLY A 540 18.72 14.12 -15.96
N PHE A 541 19.65 15.04 -15.69
CA PHE A 541 19.70 15.76 -14.42
C PHE A 541 18.52 16.74 -14.25
N LEU A 542 17.95 17.24 -15.37
CA LEU A 542 16.79 18.14 -15.35
C LEU A 542 15.50 17.49 -14.80
N VAL A 543 15.48 16.17 -14.57
CA VAL A 543 14.35 15.51 -13.89
C VAL A 543 14.12 16.08 -12.49
N LEU A 544 15.20 16.38 -11.75
CA LEU A 544 15.11 16.91 -10.39
C LEU A 544 14.40 18.27 -10.33
N PRO A 545 14.84 19.30 -11.08
CA PRO A 545 14.13 20.59 -11.09
C PRO A 545 12.72 20.48 -11.69
N ALA A 546 12.49 19.63 -12.71
CA ALA A 546 11.15 19.42 -13.26
C ALA A 546 10.18 18.88 -12.20
N ASN A 547 10.57 17.84 -11.47
CA ASN A 547 9.76 17.28 -10.39
C ASN A 547 9.57 18.25 -9.23
N TRP A 548 10.57 19.07 -8.93
CA TRP A 548 10.45 20.11 -7.90
C TRP A 548 9.42 21.19 -8.30
N ILE A 549 9.40 21.63 -9.55
CA ILE A 549 8.38 22.58 -10.05
C ILE A 549 6.99 21.96 -9.91
N VAL A 550 6.80 20.71 -10.32
CA VAL A 550 5.51 20.01 -10.16
C VAL A 550 5.09 19.95 -8.70
N ALA A 551 6.00 19.62 -7.78
CA ALA A 551 5.71 19.55 -6.35
C ALA A 551 5.29 20.90 -5.74
N GLN A 552 5.78 22.02 -6.28
CA GLN A 552 5.38 23.36 -5.84
C GLN A 552 4.03 23.80 -6.42
N VAL A 553 3.70 23.34 -7.61
CA VAL A 553 2.46 23.69 -8.31
C VAL A 553 1.30 22.76 -7.90
N SER A 554 1.59 21.51 -7.52
CA SER A 554 0.58 20.50 -7.17
C SER A 554 -0.39 20.86 -6.04
N PRO A 555 -0.03 21.67 -5.02
CA PRO A 555 -1.00 22.07 -3.99
C PRO A 555 -2.05 23.08 -4.50
N ARG A 556 -1.80 23.75 -5.64
CA ARG A 556 -2.65 24.83 -6.16
C ARG A 556 -3.59 24.40 -7.28
N TYR A 557 -3.37 23.23 -7.87
CA TYR A 557 -4.08 22.76 -9.05
C TYR A 557 -4.46 21.29 -8.91
N ASP A 558 -5.59 20.90 -9.51
CA ASP A 558 -6.00 19.50 -9.55
C ASP A 558 -5.08 18.67 -10.49
N ASP A 559 -4.95 17.37 -10.24
CA ASP A 559 -4.14 16.46 -11.08
C ASP A 559 -4.54 16.54 -12.57
N ARG A 560 -5.85 16.64 -12.87
CA ARG A 560 -6.38 16.74 -14.24
C ARG A 560 -5.96 18.02 -14.97
N GLU A 561 -5.86 19.14 -14.26
CA GLU A 561 -5.44 20.42 -14.84
C GLU A 561 -3.95 20.40 -15.17
N LEU A 562 -3.16 19.83 -14.25
CA LEU A 562 -1.73 19.62 -14.43
C LEU A 562 -1.42 18.69 -15.59
N ILE A 563 -2.18 17.60 -15.75
CA ILE A 563 -2.06 16.67 -16.88
C ILE A 563 -2.27 17.42 -18.20
N VAL A 564 -3.38 18.14 -18.35
CA VAL A 564 -3.66 18.88 -19.60
C VAL A 564 -2.57 19.92 -19.88
N ALA A 565 -2.16 20.70 -18.89
CA ALA A 565 -1.13 21.73 -19.05
C ALA A 565 0.23 21.14 -19.48
N THR A 566 0.63 20.03 -18.88
CA THR A 566 1.90 19.35 -19.19
C THR A 566 1.86 18.61 -20.52
N GLU A 567 0.72 18.05 -20.92
CA GLU A 567 0.51 17.49 -22.27
C GLU A 567 0.66 18.57 -23.36
N PHE A 568 0.12 19.78 -23.14
CA PHE A 568 0.33 20.91 -24.06
C PHE A 568 1.79 21.32 -24.14
N CYS A 569 2.50 21.37 -23.01
CA CYS A 569 3.94 21.65 -22.97
C CYS A 569 4.74 20.62 -23.78
N MET A 570 4.41 19.33 -23.61
CA MET A 570 5.00 18.22 -24.37
C MET A 570 4.74 18.35 -25.88
N LEU A 571 3.51 18.69 -26.29
CA LEU A 571 3.17 18.92 -27.70
C LEU A 571 3.95 20.09 -28.29
N ILE A 572 4.06 21.21 -27.58
CA ILE A 572 4.84 22.38 -28.02
C ILE A 572 6.30 21.98 -28.24
N GLY A 573 6.87 21.19 -27.33
CA GLY A 573 8.22 20.65 -27.50
C GLY A 573 8.35 19.76 -28.75
N CYS A 574 7.40 18.84 -28.96
CA CYS A 574 7.40 17.95 -30.13
C CYS A 574 7.25 18.69 -31.47
N LEU A 575 6.54 19.82 -31.50
CA LEU A 575 6.45 20.67 -32.68
C LEU A 575 7.72 21.52 -32.86
N ALA A 576 8.27 22.07 -31.78
CA ALA A 576 9.45 22.92 -31.82
C ALA A 576 10.72 22.19 -32.31
N ILE A 577 10.83 20.87 -32.07
CA ILE A 577 12.01 20.09 -32.44
C ILE A 577 12.08 19.82 -33.96
N LEU A 578 10.96 19.92 -34.69
CA LEU A 578 10.88 19.62 -36.11
C LEU A 578 11.71 20.59 -36.95
N LYS A 579 12.32 20.06 -38.01
CA LYS A 579 13.06 20.87 -38.99
C LYS A 579 12.09 21.45 -40.02
N TYR A 580 11.75 22.73 -39.86
CA TYR A 580 10.92 23.50 -40.80
C TYR A 580 11.71 24.23 -41.89
N SER A 581 12.96 24.60 -41.59
CA SER A 581 13.83 25.38 -42.50
C SER A 581 14.97 24.53 -43.06
N THR A 582 15.66 25.04 -44.08
CA THR A 582 16.83 24.39 -44.68
C THR A 582 17.99 24.26 -43.68
N ILE A 583 18.14 25.27 -42.80
CA ILE A 583 19.13 25.32 -41.71
C ILE A 583 18.48 24.81 -40.42
N TYR A 584 19.12 23.83 -39.76
CA TYR A 584 18.71 23.32 -38.47
C TYR A 584 19.71 23.76 -37.41
N ALA A 585 19.27 24.54 -36.43
CA ALA A 585 20.16 25.15 -35.44
C ALA A 585 20.29 24.28 -34.18
N THR A 586 21.49 24.23 -33.60
CA THR A 586 21.76 23.48 -32.37
C THR A 586 20.92 23.97 -31.19
N TRP A 587 20.72 25.29 -31.05
CA TRP A 587 19.88 25.85 -29.99
C TRP A 587 18.41 25.40 -30.12
N GLN A 588 17.92 25.20 -31.36
CA GLN A 588 16.54 24.78 -31.61
C GLN A 588 16.35 23.36 -31.06
N TYR A 589 17.29 22.46 -31.38
CA TYR A 589 17.28 21.10 -30.85
C TYR A 589 17.37 21.08 -29.32
N ILE A 590 18.36 21.79 -28.74
CA ILE A 590 18.58 21.82 -27.28
C ILE A 590 17.37 22.40 -26.54
N PHE A 591 16.80 23.50 -27.02
CA PHE A 591 15.64 24.11 -26.37
C PHE A 591 14.40 23.20 -26.47
N ALA A 592 14.10 22.69 -27.66
CA ALA A 592 12.91 21.86 -27.87
C ALA A 592 12.98 20.54 -27.10
N SER A 593 14.14 19.86 -27.10
CA SER A 593 14.38 18.65 -26.31
C SER A 593 14.26 18.88 -24.80
N ILE A 594 14.76 20.01 -24.27
CA ILE A 594 14.56 20.37 -22.86
C ILE A 594 13.06 20.56 -22.56
N VAL A 595 12.32 21.23 -23.43
CA VAL A 595 10.86 21.42 -23.27
C VAL A 595 10.13 20.09 -23.30
N ILE A 596 10.42 19.21 -24.25
CA ILE A 596 9.86 17.84 -24.29
C ILE A 596 10.19 17.11 -22.98
N PHE A 597 11.46 17.12 -22.58
CA PHE A 597 11.92 16.37 -21.43
C PHE A 597 11.28 16.85 -20.13
N ILE A 598 11.19 18.17 -19.91
CA ILE A 598 10.52 18.75 -18.75
C ILE A 598 9.02 18.43 -18.79
N GLY A 599 8.35 18.63 -19.94
CA GLY A 599 6.92 18.35 -20.08
C GLY A 599 6.56 16.90 -19.78
N VAL A 600 7.34 15.96 -20.31
CA VAL A 600 7.12 14.51 -20.11
C VAL A 600 7.39 14.09 -18.66
N ASN A 601 8.50 14.54 -18.05
CA ASN A 601 8.79 14.22 -16.66
C ASN A 601 7.80 14.88 -15.69
N ALA A 602 7.36 16.11 -16.00
CA ALA A 602 6.34 16.79 -15.22
C ALA A 602 4.98 16.08 -15.30
N LEU A 603 4.63 15.47 -16.43
CA LEU A 603 3.40 14.72 -16.65
C LEU A 603 3.35 13.39 -15.86
N GLU A 604 4.50 12.76 -15.59
CA GLU A 604 4.55 11.47 -14.87
C GLU A 604 3.98 11.57 -13.44
N GLY A 605 4.25 12.66 -12.71
CA GLY A 605 3.77 12.84 -11.33
C GLY A 605 2.24 12.88 -11.21
N PRO A 606 1.55 13.84 -11.85
CA PRO A 606 0.10 13.94 -11.85
C PRO A 606 -0.60 12.69 -12.40
N THR A 607 -0.05 12.05 -13.43
CA THR A 607 -0.59 10.80 -14.00
C THR A 607 -0.57 9.67 -12.97
N MET A 608 0.55 9.50 -12.24
CA MET A 608 0.67 8.48 -11.19
C MET A 608 -0.20 8.80 -9.96
N SER A 609 -0.32 10.08 -9.59
CA SER A 609 -1.22 10.55 -8.53
C SER A 609 -2.67 10.19 -8.86
N LEU A 610 -3.14 10.54 -10.06
CA LEU A 610 -4.50 10.25 -10.49
C LEU A 610 -4.77 8.75 -10.60
N LEU A 611 -3.82 8.00 -11.18
CA LEU A 611 -3.90 6.54 -11.21
C LEU A 611 -4.08 5.99 -9.79
N SER A 612 -3.32 6.44 -8.80
CA SER A 612 -3.45 5.96 -7.41
C SER A 612 -4.83 6.23 -6.79
N LYS A 613 -5.49 7.33 -7.18
CA LYS A 613 -6.83 7.74 -6.69
C LYS A 613 -7.95 6.98 -7.38
N SER A 614 -7.80 6.66 -8.67
CA SER A 614 -8.84 6.02 -9.49
C SER A 614 -8.86 4.48 -9.40
N ILE A 615 -7.91 3.85 -8.70
CA ILE A 615 -7.80 2.39 -8.60
C ILE A 615 -8.85 1.77 -7.66
N PRO A 616 -9.64 0.78 -8.13
CA PRO A 616 -10.53 -0.02 -7.29
C PRO A 616 -9.75 -0.82 -6.23
N LEU A 617 -10.28 -0.90 -5.01
CA LEU A 617 -9.64 -1.58 -3.87
C LEU A 617 -9.20 -3.03 -4.16
N HIS A 618 -9.98 -3.76 -4.97
CA HIS A 618 -9.70 -5.14 -5.34
C HIS A 618 -8.46 -5.32 -6.24
N TYR A 619 -8.12 -4.33 -7.08
CA TYR A 619 -6.96 -4.41 -7.99
C TYR A 619 -5.65 -3.91 -7.36
N ARG A 620 -5.67 -3.57 -6.06
CA ARG A 620 -4.47 -3.18 -5.30
C ARG A 620 -3.65 -4.37 -4.81
N ARG A 621 -4.20 -5.60 -4.85
CA ARG A 621 -3.56 -6.83 -4.36
C ARG A 621 -3.63 -7.94 -5.42
N GLY A 622 -2.61 -8.79 -5.46
CA GLY A 622 -2.54 -9.96 -6.35
C GLY A 622 -1.51 -9.84 -7.49
N PHE A 623 -1.52 -10.82 -8.40
CA PHE A 623 -0.61 -10.91 -9.55
C PHE A 623 -0.84 -9.77 -10.56
N TRP A 624 -2.10 -9.47 -10.88
CA TRP A 624 -2.52 -8.34 -11.74
C TRP A 624 -2.72 -7.05 -10.92
N ASN A 625 -1.69 -6.69 -10.13
CA ASN A 625 -1.69 -5.40 -9.44
C ASN A 625 -1.56 -4.26 -10.46
N VAL A 626 -2.23 -3.14 -10.23
CA VAL A 626 -2.10 -1.93 -11.06
C VAL A 626 -0.66 -1.42 -11.14
N GLY A 627 0.17 -1.65 -10.12
CA GLY A 627 1.60 -1.35 -10.19
C GLY A 627 2.33 -2.12 -11.30
N LEU A 628 1.92 -3.36 -11.59
CA LEU A 628 2.40 -4.13 -12.73
C LEU A 628 1.90 -3.52 -14.03
N LEU A 629 0.59 -3.27 -14.14
CA LEU A 629 -0.01 -2.72 -15.35
C LEU A 629 0.56 -1.35 -15.74
N ALA A 630 0.83 -0.50 -14.76
CA ALA A 630 1.51 0.78 -14.99
C ALA A 630 2.94 0.58 -15.49
N THR A 631 3.67 -0.39 -14.93
CA THR A 631 5.04 -0.70 -15.36
C THR A 631 5.06 -1.30 -16.77
N GLU A 632 4.10 -2.16 -17.10
CA GLU A 632 3.89 -2.72 -18.45
C GLU A 632 3.57 -1.62 -19.45
N SER A 633 2.59 -0.75 -19.16
CA SER A 633 2.23 0.38 -20.04
C SER A 633 3.43 1.27 -20.34
N GLY A 634 4.21 1.64 -19.33
CA GLY A 634 5.39 2.47 -19.51
C GLY A 634 6.51 1.78 -20.30
N THR A 635 6.74 0.49 -20.06
CA THR A 635 7.78 -0.28 -20.76
C THR A 635 7.38 -0.56 -22.21
N LEU A 636 6.07 -0.74 -22.46
CA LEU A 636 5.52 -0.88 -23.80
C LEU A 636 5.70 0.43 -24.59
N GLY A 637 5.47 1.57 -23.94
CA GLY A 637 5.75 2.89 -24.51
C GLY A 637 7.20 3.01 -24.99
N ARG A 638 8.16 2.60 -24.15
CA ARG A 638 9.59 2.60 -24.52
C ARG A 638 9.87 1.72 -25.73
N ALA A 639 9.44 0.46 -25.68
CA ALA A 639 9.66 -0.50 -26.77
C ALA A 639 9.08 -0.02 -28.10
N VAL A 640 7.86 0.56 -28.08
CA VAL A 640 7.23 1.14 -29.27
C VAL A 640 8.00 2.36 -29.77
N GLY A 641 8.57 3.18 -28.86
CA GLY A 641 9.42 4.32 -29.18
C GLY A 641 10.61 3.94 -30.03
N ASP A 642 11.37 2.97 -29.54
CA ASP A 642 12.57 2.46 -30.19
C ASP A 642 12.29 1.78 -31.54
N VAL A 643 11.18 1.04 -31.64
CA VAL A 643 10.74 0.41 -32.89
C VAL A 643 10.32 1.46 -33.92
N ILE A 644 9.50 2.44 -33.54
CA ILE A 644 9.07 3.51 -34.47
C ILE A 644 10.28 4.31 -34.94
N LEU A 645 11.21 4.63 -34.04
CA LEU A 645 12.45 5.34 -34.37
C LEU A 645 13.28 4.57 -35.40
N THR A 646 13.41 3.25 -35.23
CA THR A 646 14.11 2.39 -36.19
C THR A 646 13.39 2.34 -37.55
N ILE A 647 12.05 2.22 -37.55
CA ILE A 647 11.24 2.22 -38.79
C ILE A 647 11.41 3.55 -39.53
N CYS A 648 11.32 4.68 -38.83
CA CYS A 648 11.55 6.00 -39.40
C CYS A 648 12.99 6.17 -39.92
N GLY A 649 13.96 5.49 -39.30
CA GLY A 649 15.36 5.47 -39.73
C GLY A 649 15.65 4.59 -40.94
N SER A 650 14.81 3.61 -41.25
CA SER A 650 15.00 2.72 -42.42
C SER A 650 14.99 3.45 -43.77
N GLY A 651 14.29 4.60 -43.85
CA GLY A 651 14.30 5.48 -45.02
C GLY A 651 15.52 6.40 -45.10
N GLY A 652 16.39 6.38 -44.09
CA GLY A 652 17.57 7.23 -43.96
C GLY A 652 17.52 8.13 -42.72
N ILE A 653 18.70 8.40 -42.14
CA ILE A 653 18.86 9.18 -40.89
C ILE A 653 18.24 10.59 -41.00
N GLN A 654 18.25 11.18 -42.20
CA GLN A 654 17.67 12.49 -42.51
C GLN A 654 16.18 12.61 -42.18
N TYR A 655 15.45 11.50 -42.24
CA TYR A 655 14.01 11.48 -42.05
C TYR A 655 13.61 11.15 -40.61
N ILE A 656 14.55 10.65 -39.78
CA ILE A 656 14.28 10.26 -38.39
C ILE A 656 13.66 11.43 -37.62
N LEU A 657 14.26 12.61 -37.69
CA LEU A 657 13.79 13.78 -36.94
C LEU A 657 12.33 14.12 -37.28
N ASN A 658 12.03 14.39 -38.55
CA ASN A 658 10.70 14.88 -38.92
C ASN A 658 9.64 13.78 -38.88
N ASN A 659 9.97 12.54 -39.28
CA ASN A 659 8.99 11.45 -39.29
C ASN A 659 8.69 10.94 -37.88
N ALA A 660 9.71 10.72 -37.04
CA ALA A 660 9.49 10.20 -35.70
C ALA A 660 8.83 11.26 -34.81
N PHE A 661 9.38 12.47 -34.72
CA PHE A 661 8.80 13.51 -33.87
C PHE A 661 7.48 14.07 -34.44
N GLY A 662 7.27 13.98 -35.76
CA GLY A 662 5.97 14.25 -36.38
C GLY A 662 4.91 13.25 -35.93
N ALA A 663 5.23 11.95 -35.93
CA ALA A 663 4.36 10.92 -35.37
C ALA A 663 4.10 11.15 -33.88
N MET A 664 5.11 11.52 -33.10
CA MET A 664 4.96 11.85 -31.68
C MET A 664 4.05 13.05 -31.44
N ALA A 665 4.15 14.11 -32.27
CA ALA A 665 3.25 15.25 -32.19
C ALA A 665 1.78 14.84 -32.47
N VAL A 666 1.55 13.93 -33.42
CA VAL A 666 0.22 13.37 -33.70
C VAL A 666 -0.30 12.56 -32.50
N PHE A 667 0.51 11.67 -31.92
CA PHE A 667 0.13 10.92 -30.72
C PHE A 667 -0.15 11.86 -29.54
N SER A 668 0.69 12.88 -29.33
CA SER A 668 0.52 13.89 -28.28
C SER A 668 -0.76 14.72 -28.48
N MET A 669 -1.12 15.04 -29.73
CA MET A 669 -2.38 15.72 -30.04
C MET A 669 -3.58 14.81 -29.75
N ALA A 670 -3.50 13.55 -30.17
CA ALA A 670 -4.55 12.56 -29.93
C ALA A 670 -4.77 12.33 -28.42
N THR A 671 -3.71 12.30 -27.61
CA THR A 671 -3.84 12.21 -26.15
C THR A 671 -4.51 13.45 -25.57
N ILE A 672 -4.12 14.65 -25.97
CA ILE A 672 -4.78 15.90 -25.51
C ILE A 672 -6.27 15.88 -25.85
N MET A 673 -6.63 15.44 -27.06
CA MET A 673 -8.03 15.31 -27.46
C MET A 673 -8.80 14.30 -26.60
N ALA A 674 -8.19 13.15 -26.30
CA ALA A 674 -8.78 12.13 -25.42
C ALA A 674 -8.92 12.65 -23.98
N THR A 675 -7.88 13.27 -23.43
CA THR A 675 -7.87 13.86 -22.08
C THR A 675 -8.92 14.94 -21.95
N ARG A 676 -9.11 15.79 -22.97
CA ARG A 676 -10.18 16.80 -23.00
C ARG A 676 -11.57 16.19 -23.12
N HIS A 677 -11.73 15.15 -23.94
CA HIS A 677 -13.03 14.49 -24.12
C HIS A 677 -13.53 13.83 -22.83
N PHE A 678 -12.63 13.21 -22.07
CA PHE A 678 -12.93 12.54 -20.80
C PHE A 678 -12.59 13.38 -19.56
N TYR A 679 -12.39 14.69 -19.71
CA TYR A 679 -11.93 15.59 -18.66
C TYR A 679 -12.81 15.57 -17.40
N THR A 680 -14.12 15.51 -17.59
CA THR A 680 -15.10 15.47 -16.49
C THR A 680 -15.07 14.14 -15.74
N GLN A 681 -14.69 13.05 -16.40
CA GLN A 681 -14.59 11.72 -15.81
C GLN A 681 -13.26 11.51 -15.06
N LEU A 682 -12.24 12.31 -15.34
CA LEU A 682 -10.94 12.33 -14.64
C LEU A 682 -11.00 12.95 -13.23
N ALA A 683 -12.18 13.29 -12.71
CA ALA A 683 -12.35 13.66 -11.31
C ALA A 683 -12.18 12.42 -10.42
N PRO A 684 -11.43 12.48 -9.31
CA PRO A 684 -11.44 11.39 -8.34
C PRO A 684 -12.88 11.20 -7.87
N SER A 685 -13.45 10.02 -8.08
CA SER A 685 -14.71 9.63 -7.44
C SER A 685 -14.51 9.86 -5.95
N GLU A 686 -15.34 10.71 -5.34
CA GLU A 686 -15.53 10.67 -3.89
C GLU A 686 -15.76 9.19 -3.57
N LYS A 687 -14.90 8.65 -2.70
CA LYS A 687 -15.03 7.26 -2.28
C LYS A 687 -16.41 7.13 -1.68
N ASP A 688 -17.21 6.21 -2.21
CA ASP A 688 -18.33 5.66 -1.45
C ASP A 688 -17.77 5.26 -0.06
N GLU A 689 -18.32 5.90 0.98
CA GLU A 689 -17.99 5.67 2.40
C GLU A 689 -18.13 4.19 2.81
#